data_AF-A0A372FY15-F1
#
_entry.id   AF-A0A372FY15-F1
#
_cell.length_a   1.000
_cell.length_b   1.000
_cell.length_c   1.000
_cell.angle_alpha   90.00
_cell.angle_beta   90.00
_cell.angle_gamma   90.00
#
_symmetry.space_group_name_H-M   'P 1'
#
loop_
_entity.id
_entity.type
_entity.pdbx_description
1 polymer ?
#
loop_
_entity_poly.entity_id
_entity_poly.type
_entity_poly.pdbx_seq_one_letter_code
_entity_poly.pdbx_strand_id
1 'polypeptide(L)'
;MTTATIAWCVTRVRDLIADDDLTELASHLYTHARLCRDDPAVRDALRPLSRPNVARLVHAMVVIALADRKHNWTAREMINQVCRRLPTELTPEQLTDLTRYAVRGWRALTPGTVEIVARGVVATGPLPADLLKVMTDRSGESQRLRQLVAELTGPQLDPGDPWAAQISTELAALDPVWHRLVAHASTAVAARPTVGWSTEASRLLAEVDSTEATRVLERWLVAASRTPQSPLAPANADVLRGLLWLVERSAPSPEQVRRVGGLVESMLRRLPGIGPACPKVANAAVGVLGRLDGEAALAQLARLSARVTYKGTRNEIDKALDARAAAMGIGRDEIEELAVPDYALTEVGRHQVILGGCRAELLIGSTGATLAWHNESGRQVKSPPAAVRRDHATELAELKGLAKEVTGMLAAQAARLDRLFLAQRVWTFTAWRQRYLDHPLVGALARRLLWLVDGVPCGWADGALRTLDDTPVTAADCAQVRIWHPIGRPVPEVVGWREWLERHQVVQPFKQAHREVYLLTPAEENTGTYSNRFAGHILRQHQYHALAAIRGWSDRLRLMVDDSYPPTVRELPGWGLRAEYWVEGAGDDYASDATESGSYLRLVTDQVRFYSHTAAQNWSHASGGGYSTGSWVTGRPADALPLDQVPPLVFSEVMRDVDLFVGVSSVGNDPTWSDGGPQGRFRDYWTSYSFGELSATAETRRDLLTRLLPRLAVGQRAHIDGRFLVVQGGLRTYRIHLGSGNILMSPNDEYLCIVPARGAADLAQRHFLPFEGDGMLAVILSKAMLLANDTDITDPTITHQINP
;
A
#
# COMPACT_ATOMS: atom_id res chain seq x y z
N MET A 1 22.33 -9.04 -65.31
CA MET A 1 21.67 -9.63 -64.12
C MET A 1 20.67 -10.65 -64.62
N THR A 2 21.05 -11.92 -64.65
CA THR A 2 20.13 -13.04 -64.89
C THR A 2 19.20 -13.17 -63.70
N THR A 3 17.89 -13.22 -63.94
CA THR A 3 16.87 -13.44 -62.92
C THR A 3 16.97 -14.89 -62.45
N ALA A 4 17.87 -15.18 -61.50
CA ALA A 4 17.98 -16.50 -60.91
C ALA A 4 16.63 -16.91 -60.30
N THR A 5 16.12 -18.08 -60.66
CA THR A 5 14.86 -18.62 -60.12
C THR A 5 15.12 -19.32 -58.78
N ILE A 6 14.12 -19.32 -57.89
CA ILE A 6 14.24 -20.00 -56.58
C ILE A 6 14.54 -21.50 -56.72
N ALA A 7 14.00 -22.14 -57.77
CA ALA A 7 14.27 -23.53 -58.11
C ALA A 7 15.76 -23.77 -58.43
N TRP A 8 16.40 -22.86 -59.18
CA TRP A 8 17.83 -22.93 -59.43
C TRP A 8 18.65 -22.77 -58.15
N CYS A 9 18.26 -21.83 -57.27
CA CYS A 9 18.93 -21.65 -55.98
C CYS A 9 18.89 -22.92 -55.12
N VAL A 10 17.74 -23.60 -55.03
CA VAL A 10 17.56 -24.84 -54.27
C VAL A 10 18.41 -25.98 -54.84
N THR A 11 18.39 -26.19 -56.16
CA THR A 11 19.21 -27.22 -56.81
C THR A 11 20.69 -26.97 -56.55
N ARG A 12 21.16 -25.74 -56.76
CA ARG A 12 22.56 -25.39 -56.53
C ARG A 12 23.00 -25.58 -55.07
N VAL A 13 22.13 -25.31 -54.09
CA VAL A 13 22.42 -25.60 -52.67
C VAL A 13 22.61 -27.11 -52.45
N ARG A 14 21.79 -27.96 -53.05
CA ARG A 14 21.91 -29.42 -52.90
C ARG A 14 23.20 -29.94 -53.53
N ASP A 15 23.54 -29.46 -54.72
CA ASP A 15 24.76 -29.85 -55.43
C ASP A 15 26.00 -29.49 -54.61
N LEU A 16 26.08 -28.24 -54.12
CA LEU A 16 27.22 -27.76 -53.32
C LEU A 16 27.37 -28.50 -51.98
N ILE A 17 26.27 -28.97 -51.39
CA ILE A 17 26.31 -29.81 -50.18
C ILE A 17 26.79 -31.22 -50.51
N ALA A 18 26.38 -31.78 -51.65
CA ALA A 18 26.83 -33.10 -52.10
C ALA A 18 28.33 -33.10 -52.42
N ASP A 19 28.85 -31.98 -52.94
CA ASP A 19 30.26 -31.77 -53.27
C ASP A 19 31.14 -31.38 -52.05
N ASP A 20 30.55 -31.20 -50.86
CA ASP A 20 31.19 -30.64 -49.64
C ASP A 20 31.89 -29.27 -49.85
N ASP A 21 31.48 -28.50 -50.86
CA ASP A 21 32.03 -27.18 -51.18
C ASP A 21 31.33 -26.08 -50.36
N LEU A 22 31.70 -26.00 -49.09
CA LEU A 22 31.12 -25.04 -48.14
C LEU A 22 31.49 -23.59 -48.45
N THR A 23 32.61 -23.34 -49.14
CA THR A 23 33.05 -21.99 -49.50
C THR A 23 32.19 -21.42 -50.61
N GLU A 24 31.95 -22.21 -51.66
CA GLU A 24 31.04 -21.81 -52.74
C GLU A 24 29.58 -21.81 -52.25
N LEU A 25 29.20 -22.71 -51.35
CA LEU A 25 27.89 -22.68 -50.69
C LEU A 25 27.69 -21.38 -49.90
N ALA A 26 28.69 -20.92 -49.15
CA ALA A 26 28.62 -19.64 -48.42
C ALA A 26 28.41 -18.46 -49.38
N SER A 27 29.19 -18.41 -50.47
CA SER A 27 29.08 -17.37 -51.51
C SER A 27 27.71 -17.38 -52.19
N HIS A 28 27.20 -18.57 -52.53
CA HIS A 28 25.90 -18.74 -53.15
C HIS A 28 24.76 -18.28 -52.22
N LEU A 29 24.78 -18.71 -50.96
CA LEU A 29 23.78 -18.31 -49.95
C LEU A 29 23.85 -16.82 -49.63
N TYR A 30 25.05 -16.23 -49.59
CA TYR A 30 25.24 -14.80 -49.34
C TYR A 30 24.71 -13.95 -50.50
N THR A 31 25.09 -14.26 -51.73
CA THR A 31 24.66 -13.53 -52.93
C THR A 31 23.16 -13.65 -53.19
N HIS A 32 22.59 -14.84 -52.99
CA HIS A 32 21.18 -15.13 -53.26
C HIS A 32 20.28 -15.11 -52.01
N ALA A 33 20.72 -14.49 -50.92
CA ALA A 33 20.03 -14.53 -49.63
C ALA A 33 18.54 -14.15 -49.69
N ARG A 34 18.17 -13.19 -50.55
CA ARG A 34 16.77 -12.77 -50.75
C ARG A 34 15.87 -13.91 -51.22
N LEU A 35 16.38 -14.83 -52.03
CA LEU A 35 15.65 -15.99 -52.54
C LEU A 35 15.74 -17.17 -51.57
N CYS A 36 16.90 -17.35 -50.94
CA CYS A 36 17.17 -18.53 -50.12
C CYS A 36 16.55 -18.50 -48.71
N ARG A 37 16.47 -17.31 -48.09
CA ARG A 37 16.16 -17.18 -46.65
C ARG A 37 14.78 -17.71 -46.24
N ASP A 38 13.76 -17.46 -47.04
CA ASP A 38 12.37 -17.76 -46.65
C ASP A 38 11.87 -19.09 -47.26
N ASP A 39 12.71 -19.77 -48.06
CA ASP A 39 12.36 -20.99 -48.77
C ASP A 39 12.49 -22.26 -47.89
N PRO A 40 11.43 -23.07 -47.73
CA PRO A 40 11.50 -24.32 -46.98
C PRO A 40 12.46 -25.35 -47.58
N ALA A 41 12.57 -25.44 -48.90
CA ALA A 41 13.39 -26.46 -49.57
C ALA A 41 14.90 -26.17 -49.41
N VAL A 42 15.30 -24.89 -49.35
CA VAL A 42 16.67 -24.51 -48.95
C VAL A 42 16.97 -24.92 -47.51
N ARG A 43 16.03 -24.68 -46.57
CA ARG A 43 16.19 -25.09 -45.16
C ARG A 43 16.30 -26.61 -45.02
N ASP A 44 15.52 -27.36 -45.79
CA ASP A 44 15.58 -28.82 -45.80
C ASP A 44 16.88 -29.33 -46.42
N ALA A 45 17.39 -28.67 -47.46
CA ALA A 45 18.67 -29.01 -48.06
C ALA A 45 19.85 -28.79 -47.10
N LEU A 46 19.81 -27.76 -46.25
CA LEU A 46 20.85 -27.49 -45.25
C LEU A 46 20.77 -28.42 -44.02
N ARG A 47 19.63 -29.08 -43.79
CA ARG A 47 19.38 -29.92 -42.60
C ARG A 47 20.41 -31.05 -42.38
N PRO A 48 20.89 -31.76 -43.41
CA PRO A 48 21.86 -32.85 -43.26
C PRO A 48 23.26 -32.41 -42.80
N LEU A 49 23.61 -31.12 -42.92
CA LEU A 49 24.95 -30.64 -42.53
C LEU A 49 25.26 -30.96 -41.06
N SER A 50 26.43 -31.57 -40.83
CA SER A 50 26.96 -31.84 -39.50
C SER A 50 27.22 -30.54 -38.73
N ARG A 51 27.27 -30.60 -37.39
CA ARG A 51 27.58 -29.41 -36.56
C ARG A 51 28.92 -28.75 -36.92
N PRO A 52 30.03 -29.49 -37.18
CA PRO A 52 31.27 -28.90 -37.67
C PRO A 52 31.13 -28.22 -39.04
N ASN A 53 30.39 -28.82 -39.98
CA ASN A 53 30.17 -28.21 -41.30
C ASN A 53 29.28 -26.96 -41.21
N VAL A 54 28.33 -26.89 -40.26
CA VAL A 54 27.61 -25.66 -39.95
C VAL A 54 28.55 -24.57 -39.45
N ALA A 55 29.49 -24.87 -38.55
CA ALA A 55 30.48 -23.90 -38.07
C ALA A 55 31.37 -23.37 -39.21
N ARG A 56 31.87 -24.26 -40.08
CA ARG A 56 32.65 -23.89 -41.29
C ARG A 56 31.84 -23.00 -42.25
N LEU A 57 30.58 -23.37 -42.52
CA LEU A 57 29.70 -22.60 -43.39
C LEU A 57 29.41 -21.20 -42.83
N VAL A 58 29.06 -21.10 -41.54
CA VAL A 58 28.82 -19.81 -40.87
C VAL A 58 30.08 -18.94 -40.92
N HIS A 59 31.24 -19.51 -40.64
CA HIS A 59 32.52 -18.79 -40.69
C HIS A 59 32.79 -18.24 -42.09
N ALA A 60 32.66 -19.06 -43.14
CA ALA A 60 32.82 -18.62 -44.52
C ALA A 60 31.83 -17.49 -44.90
N MET A 61 30.56 -17.60 -44.51
CA MET A 61 29.58 -16.54 -44.75
C MET A 61 29.90 -15.24 -43.99
N VAL A 62 30.42 -15.36 -42.77
CA VAL A 62 30.84 -14.21 -41.95
C VAL A 62 32.07 -13.52 -42.53
N VAL A 63 33.05 -14.28 -43.04
CA VAL A 63 34.22 -13.72 -43.74
C VAL A 63 33.78 -12.90 -44.96
N ILE A 64 32.84 -13.42 -45.76
CA ILE A 64 32.25 -12.68 -46.90
C ILE A 64 31.56 -11.40 -46.40
N ALA A 65 30.76 -11.50 -45.35
CA ALA A 65 30.05 -10.35 -44.77
C ALA A 65 31.02 -9.28 -44.20
N LEU A 66 32.16 -9.71 -43.65
CA LEU A 66 33.22 -8.83 -43.14
C LEU A 66 33.96 -8.11 -44.28
N ALA A 67 34.12 -8.75 -45.43
CA ALA A 67 34.72 -8.14 -46.63
C ALA A 67 33.74 -7.22 -47.38
N ASP A 68 32.43 -7.49 -47.31
CA ASP A 68 31.41 -6.68 -47.98
C ASP A 68 31.24 -5.32 -47.30
N ARG A 69 31.37 -4.25 -48.08
CA ARG A 69 31.15 -2.86 -47.63
C ARG A 69 29.66 -2.48 -47.67
N LYS A 70 28.82 -3.24 -48.38
CA LYS A 70 27.38 -3.00 -48.50
C LYS A 70 26.65 -3.80 -47.41
N HIS A 71 25.91 -3.12 -46.55
CA HIS A 71 25.12 -3.77 -45.49
C HIS A 71 23.92 -4.50 -46.11
N ASN A 72 24.05 -5.79 -46.40
CA ASN A 72 22.95 -6.60 -46.93
C ASN A 72 22.12 -7.25 -45.80
N TRP A 73 20.96 -6.66 -45.50
CA TRP A 73 20.05 -7.17 -44.47
C TRP A 73 19.59 -8.62 -44.74
N THR A 74 19.32 -8.99 -46.00
CA THR A 74 18.86 -10.35 -46.33
C THR A 74 19.94 -11.40 -46.08
N ALA A 75 21.19 -11.09 -46.39
CA ALA A 75 22.34 -11.97 -46.11
C ALA A 75 22.57 -12.12 -44.60
N ARG A 76 22.43 -11.03 -43.82
CA ARG A 76 22.49 -11.09 -42.36
C ARG A 76 21.42 -12.03 -41.78
N GLU A 77 20.18 -11.94 -42.25
CA GLU A 77 19.12 -12.84 -41.77
C GLU A 77 19.40 -14.30 -42.17
N MET A 78 19.96 -14.55 -43.36
CA MET A 78 20.40 -15.89 -43.76
C MET A 78 21.49 -16.42 -42.82
N ILE A 79 22.50 -15.61 -42.48
CA ILE A 79 23.53 -15.97 -41.50
C ILE A 79 22.88 -16.31 -40.14
N ASN A 80 21.97 -15.46 -39.65
CA ASN A 80 21.26 -15.70 -38.39
C ASN A 80 20.46 -17.00 -38.38
N GLN A 81 19.86 -17.41 -39.51
CA GLN A 81 19.15 -18.69 -39.60
C GLN A 81 20.10 -19.88 -39.49
N VAL A 82 21.24 -19.85 -40.20
CA VAL A 82 22.24 -20.93 -40.14
C VAL A 82 22.87 -21.00 -38.74
N CYS A 83 23.14 -19.85 -38.11
CA CYS A 83 23.68 -19.73 -36.75
C CYS A 83 22.82 -20.40 -35.67
N ARG A 84 21.53 -20.66 -35.91
CA ARG A 84 20.68 -21.42 -34.95
C ARG A 84 21.19 -22.84 -34.70
N ARG A 85 21.99 -23.39 -35.62
CA ARG A 85 22.60 -24.72 -35.52
C ARG A 85 24.10 -24.66 -35.19
N LEU A 86 24.65 -23.50 -34.86
CA LEU A 86 26.05 -23.35 -34.49
C LEU A 86 26.38 -24.22 -33.24
N PRO A 87 27.48 -25.01 -33.25
CA PRO A 87 27.95 -25.73 -32.06
C PRO A 87 28.60 -24.78 -31.04
N THR A 88 28.83 -25.29 -29.83
CA THR A 88 29.57 -24.58 -28.76
C THR A 88 31.09 -24.65 -28.96
N GLU A 89 31.59 -25.69 -29.62
CA GLU A 89 33.00 -25.89 -29.93
C GLU A 89 33.35 -25.18 -31.24
N LEU A 90 34.13 -24.10 -31.16
CA LEU A 90 34.55 -23.28 -32.29
C LEU A 90 36.08 -23.12 -32.26
N THR A 91 36.70 -23.03 -33.43
CA THR A 91 38.14 -22.80 -33.53
C THR A 91 38.50 -21.35 -33.17
N PRO A 92 39.75 -21.05 -32.76
CA PRO A 92 40.17 -19.67 -32.46
C PRO A 92 39.95 -18.69 -33.62
N GLU A 93 40.13 -19.15 -34.86
CA GLU A 93 39.87 -18.34 -36.06
C GLU A 93 38.37 -18.01 -36.21
N GLN A 94 37.50 -19.02 -36.06
CA GLN A 94 36.05 -18.84 -36.10
C GLN A 94 35.58 -17.85 -35.03
N LEU A 95 36.09 -17.97 -33.80
CA LEU A 95 35.77 -17.07 -32.70
C LEU A 95 36.21 -15.63 -32.98
N THR A 96 37.39 -15.44 -33.57
CA THR A 96 37.93 -14.12 -33.92
C THR A 96 37.03 -13.40 -34.93
N ASP A 97 36.65 -14.08 -36.02
CA ASP A 97 35.84 -13.48 -37.08
C ASP A 97 34.39 -13.28 -36.65
N LEU A 98 33.80 -14.24 -35.91
CA LEU A 98 32.47 -14.09 -35.33
C LEU A 98 32.40 -12.93 -34.34
N THR A 99 33.46 -12.72 -33.54
CA THR A 99 33.57 -11.57 -32.64
C THR A 99 33.62 -10.26 -33.42
N ARG A 100 34.49 -10.18 -34.45
CA ARG A 100 34.58 -8.99 -35.31
C ARG A 100 33.22 -8.68 -35.97
N TYR A 101 32.51 -9.71 -36.40
CA TYR A 101 31.18 -9.57 -36.99
C TYR A 101 30.12 -9.11 -35.99
N ALA A 102 30.13 -9.66 -34.77
CA ALA A 102 29.24 -9.26 -33.69
C ALA A 102 29.42 -7.79 -33.31
N VAL A 103 30.65 -7.30 -33.28
CA VAL A 103 30.99 -5.91 -32.96
C VAL A 103 30.67 -4.95 -34.10
N ARG A 104 30.90 -5.35 -35.36
CA ARG A 104 30.73 -4.46 -36.53
C ARG A 104 29.30 -3.96 -36.72
N GLY A 105 28.28 -4.72 -36.32
CA GLY A 105 26.88 -4.39 -36.58
C GLY A 105 25.96 -4.57 -35.38
N TRP A 106 25.15 -3.54 -35.08
CA TRP A 106 24.08 -3.65 -34.09
C TRP A 106 23.12 -4.80 -34.47
N ARG A 107 23.00 -5.79 -33.57
CA ARG A 107 22.23 -7.03 -33.79
C ARG A 107 22.67 -7.86 -34.99
N ALA A 108 23.97 -7.86 -35.32
CA ALA A 108 24.54 -8.71 -36.38
C ALA A 108 24.25 -10.20 -36.15
N LEU A 109 24.38 -10.66 -34.91
CA LEU A 109 24.10 -12.03 -34.48
C LEU A 109 22.90 -12.10 -33.52
N THR A 110 22.22 -13.24 -33.45
CA THR A 110 21.21 -13.49 -32.42
C THR A 110 21.82 -13.51 -31.01
N PRO A 111 21.06 -13.20 -29.93
CA PRO A 111 21.58 -13.24 -28.56
C PRO A 111 22.19 -14.58 -28.16
N GLY A 112 21.57 -15.69 -28.58
CA GLY A 112 22.10 -17.04 -28.30
C GLY A 112 23.42 -17.32 -29.03
N THR A 113 23.59 -16.79 -30.24
CA THR A 113 24.87 -16.89 -30.97
C THR A 113 25.94 -16.01 -30.33
N VAL A 114 25.60 -14.79 -29.89
CA VAL A 114 26.53 -13.93 -29.14
C VAL A 114 27.00 -14.62 -27.86
N GLU A 115 26.08 -15.28 -27.14
CA GLU A 115 26.43 -16.08 -25.95
C GLU A 115 27.44 -17.19 -26.28
N ILE A 116 27.19 -17.99 -27.33
CA ILE A 116 28.10 -19.07 -27.77
C ILE A 116 29.49 -18.50 -28.08
N VAL A 117 29.56 -17.43 -28.86
CA VAL A 117 30.82 -16.78 -29.24
C VAL A 117 31.55 -16.27 -28.02
N ALA A 118 30.86 -15.56 -27.11
CA ALA A 118 31.45 -15.03 -25.90
C ALA A 118 32.01 -16.12 -24.98
N ARG A 119 31.28 -17.24 -24.78
CA ARG A 119 31.77 -18.39 -23.99
C ARG A 119 33.02 -19.01 -24.62
N GLY A 120 33.03 -19.18 -25.95
CA GLY A 120 34.20 -19.68 -26.65
C GLY A 120 35.41 -18.76 -26.54
N VAL A 121 35.21 -17.44 -26.68
CA VAL A 121 36.29 -16.45 -26.50
C VAL A 121 36.86 -16.52 -25.08
N VAL A 122 36.00 -16.50 -24.05
CA VAL A 122 36.41 -16.59 -22.64
C VAL A 122 37.20 -17.88 -22.34
N ALA A 123 36.85 -19.00 -22.98
CA ALA A 123 37.57 -20.26 -22.82
C ALA A 123 38.99 -20.24 -23.43
N THR A 124 39.27 -19.30 -24.34
CA THR A 124 40.55 -19.20 -25.05
C THR A 124 41.39 -17.98 -24.64
N GLY A 125 40.81 -16.99 -23.95
CA GLY A 125 41.49 -15.76 -23.57
C GLY A 125 40.56 -14.68 -23.01
N PRO A 126 41.06 -13.45 -22.78
CA PRO A 126 40.25 -12.35 -22.25
C PRO A 126 39.17 -11.90 -23.25
N LEU A 127 37.99 -11.56 -22.74
CA LEU A 127 36.88 -11.05 -23.56
C LEU A 127 37.19 -9.62 -24.07
N PRO A 128 37.10 -9.34 -25.38
CA PRO A 128 37.28 -8.00 -25.92
C PRO A 128 36.24 -7.01 -25.37
N ALA A 129 36.67 -5.79 -25.03
CA ALA A 129 35.81 -4.75 -24.46
C ALA A 129 34.60 -4.41 -25.35
N ASP A 130 34.80 -4.39 -26.67
CA ASP A 130 33.72 -4.11 -27.62
C ASP A 130 32.68 -5.24 -27.67
N LEU A 131 33.12 -6.50 -27.54
CA LEU A 131 32.20 -7.63 -27.46
C LEU A 131 31.42 -7.59 -26.14
N LEU A 132 32.10 -7.26 -25.03
CA LEU A 132 31.44 -7.05 -23.75
C LEU A 132 30.38 -5.96 -23.83
N LYS A 133 30.67 -4.83 -24.48
CA LYS A 133 29.70 -3.75 -24.72
C LYS A 133 28.48 -4.25 -25.48
N VAL A 134 28.67 -4.99 -26.58
CA VAL A 134 27.57 -5.60 -27.35
C VAL A 134 26.73 -6.55 -26.48
N MET A 135 27.36 -7.34 -25.61
CA MET A 135 26.67 -8.24 -24.70
C MET A 135 25.85 -7.47 -23.66
N THR A 136 26.42 -6.43 -23.05
CA THR A 136 25.76 -5.59 -22.03
C THR A 136 24.54 -4.89 -22.62
N ASP A 137 24.70 -4.22 -23.77
CA ASP A 137 23.64 -3.49 -24.46
C ASP A 137 22.47 -4.40 -24.87
N ARG A 138 22.74 -5.70 -25.05
CA ARG A 138 21.76 -6.70 -25.52
C ARG A 138 21.37 -7.73 -24.46
N SER A 139 21.86 -7.59 -23.23
CA SER A 139 21.49 -8.45 -22.09
C SER A 139 19.98 -8.45 -21.83
N GLY A 140 19.30 -7.37 -22.26
CA GLY A 140 17.84 -7.25 -22.37
C GLY A 140 17.13 -8.40 -23.11
N GLU A 141 17.76 -8.93 -24.14
CA GLU A 141 17.14 -9.79 -25.17
C GLU A 141 17.13 -11.29 -24.81
N SER A 142 17.98 -11.73 -23.87
CA SER A 142 18.09 -13.14 -23.48
C SER A 142 18.52 -13.29 -22.03
N GLN A 143 17.84 -14.17 -21.28
CA GLN A 143 18.21 -14.49 -19.91
C GLN A 143 19.61 -15.11 -19.81
N ARG A 144 19.97 -16.00 -20.73
CA ARG A 144 21.28 -16.65 -20.71
C ARG A 144 22.42 -15.68 -21.02
N LEU A 145 22.19 -14.76 -21.95
CA LEU A 145 23.16 -13.70 -22.24
C LEU A 145 23.34 -12.75 -21.05
N ARG A 146 22.24 -12.38 -20.39
CA ARG A 146 22.27 -11.56 -19.17
C ARG A 146 23.03 -12.24 -18.04
N GLN A 147 22.80 -13.54 -17.86
CA GLN A 147 23.52 -14.35 -16.88
C GLN A 147 25.02 -14.39 -17.17
N LEU A 148 25.41 -14.60 -18.43
CA LEU A 148 26.82 -14.57 -18.84
C LEU A 148 27.46 -13.19 -18.62
N VAL A 149 26.75 -12.10 -18.91
CA VAL A 149 27.25 -10.75 -18.61
C VAL A 149 27.51 -10.62 -17.11
N ALA A 150 26.55 -10.99 -16.26
CA ALA A 150 26.71 -10.93 -14.82
C ALA A 150 27.86 -11.81 -14.29
N GLU A 151 28.07 -13.00 -14.86
CA GLU A 151 29.21 -13.88 -14.55
C GLU A 151 30.56 -13.23 -14.86
N LEU A 152 30.63 -12.44 -15.94
CA LEU A 152 31.88 -11.84 -16.43
C LEU A 152 32.17 -10.46 -15.81
N THR A 153 31.15 -9.66 -15.55
CA THR A 153 31.28 -8.30 -15.01
C THR A 153 31.09 -8.24 -13.50
N GLY A 154 30.61 -9.32 -12.89
CA GLY A 154 30.21 -9.36 -11.50
C GLY A 154 28.89 -8.61 -11.20
N PRO A 155 28.59 -8.41 -9.91
CA PRO A 155 27.39 -7.73 -9.43
C PRO A 155 27.14 -6.37 -10.07
N GLN A 156 25.91 -6.12 -10.50
CA GLN A 156 25.50 -4.82 -11.06
C GLN A 156 24.89 -3.96 -9.93
N LEU A 157 25.75 -3.31 -9.17
CA LEU A 157 25.37 -2.41 -8.07
C LEU A 157 25.74 -0.97 -8.43
N ASP A 158 24.81 -0.05 -8.23
CA ASP A 158 25.07 1.39 -8.31
C ASP A 158 25.50 1.89 -6.93
N PRO A 159 26.79 2.28 -6.74
CA PRO A 159 27.33 2.67 -5.44
C PRO A 159 26.81 4.03 -4.96
N GLY A 160 26.07 4.78 -5.79
CA GLY A 160 25.41 6.02 -5.37
C GLY A 160 24.33 5.80 -4.30
N ASP A 161 23.90 4.55 -4.09
CA ASP A 161 22.96 4.18 -3.04
C ASP A 161 23.70 3.68 -1.77
N PRO A 162 23.41 4.20 -0.57
CA PRO A 162 24.04 3.76 0.68
C PRO A 162 23.88 2.26 0.97
N TRP A 163 22.77 1.65 0.57
CA TRP A 163 22.55 0.21 0.70
C TRP A 163 23.49 -0.58 -0.22
N ALA A 164 23.63 -0.14 -1.48
CA ALA A 164 24.52 -0.80 -2.42
C ALA A 164 25.99 -0.64 -2.02
N ALA A 165 26.41 0.55 -1.56
CA ALA A 165 27.76 0.80 -1.05
C ALA A 165 28.09 -0.11 0.15
N GLN A 166 27.14 -0.33 1.05
CA GLN A 166 27.31 -1.26 2.17
C GLN A 166 27.49 -2.70 1.66
N ILE A 167 26.62 -3.17 0.76
CA ILE A 167 26.71 -4.54 0.21
C ILE A 167 28.04 -4.74 -0.52
N SER A 168 28.45 -3.81 -1.39
CA SER A 168 29.73 -3.90 -2.10
C SER A 168 30.91 -4.02 -1.15
N THR A 169 30.89 -3.28 -0.03
CA THR A 169 31.93 -3.34 1.00
C THR A 169 31.94 -4.71 1.69
N GLU A 170 30.78 -5.20 2.11
CA GLU A 170 30.66 -6.50 2.77
C GLU A 170 31.03 -7.65 1.84
N LEU A 171 30.64 -7.55 0.56
CA LEU A 171 30.85 -8.59 -0.44
C LEU A 171 32.34 -8.90 -0.64
N ALA A 172 33.21 -7.89 -0.58
CA ALA A 172 34.65 -8.04 -0.66
C ALA A 172 35.26 -8.94 0.44
N ALA A 173 34.56 -9.11 1.57
CA ALA A 173 34.99 -9.94 2.69
C ALA A 173 34.27 -11.30 2.75
N LEU A 174 33.29 -11.55 1.88
CA LEU A 174 32.54 -12.81 1.82
C LEU A 174 33.18 -13.81 0.84
N ASP A 175 32.82 -15.08 0.98
CA ASP A 175 33.25 -16.13 0.05
C ASP A 175 32.92 -15.76 -1.42
N PRO A 176 33.80 -16.08 -2.40
CA PRO A 176 33.55 -15.81 -3.83
C PRO A 176 32.20 -16.31 -4.38
N VAL A 177 31.59 -17.33 -3.78
CA VAL A 177 30.21 -17.75 -4.08
C VAL A 177 29.20 -16.62 -3.93
N TRP A 178 29.37 -15.72 -2.96
CA TRP A 178 28.48 -14.58 -2.75
C TRP A 178 28.56 -13.59 -3.91
N HIS A 179 29.75 -13.40 -4.50
CA HIS A 179 29.88 -12.57 -5.70
C HIS A 179 29.05 -13.14 -6.86
N ARG A 180 29.07 -14.47 -7.04
CA ARG A 180 28.24 -15.16 -8.05
C ARG A 180 26.74 -15.07 -7.73
N LEU A 181 26.35 -15.20 -6.45
CA LEU A 181 24.96 -15.06 -6.01
C LEU A 181 24.42 -13.65 -6.26
N VAL A 182 25.15 -12.60 -5.91
CA VAL A 182 24.72 -11.20 -6.12
C VAL A 182 24.73 -10.85 -7.61
N ALA A 183 25.70 -11.36 -8.38
CA ALA A 183 25.69 -11.26 -9.84
C ALA A 183 24.43 -11.93 -10.43
N HIS A 184 24.11 -13.14 -10.01
CA HIS A 184 22.89 -13.83 -10.42
C HIS A 184 21.61 -13.07 -10.02
N ALA A 185 21.57 -12.52 -8.81
CA ALA A 185 20.48 -11.67 -8.33
C ALA A 185 20.27 -10.42 -9.19
N SER A 186 21.35 -9.84 -9.72
CA SER A 186 21.32 -8.68 -10.63
C SER A 186 20.54 -8.96 -11.93
N THR A 187 20.29 -10.23 -12.26
CA THR A 187 19.55 -10.64 -13.47
C THR A 187 18.03 -10.68 -13.28
N ALA A 188 17.53 -10.41 -12.07
CA ALA A 188 16.12 -10.50 -11.68
C ALA A 188 15.27 -9.33 -12.22
N VAL A 189 15.18 -9.18 -13.54
CA VAL A 189 14.47 -8.05 -14.18
C VAL A 189 12.99 -8.29 -14.39
N ALA A 190 12.58 -9.56 -14.50
CA ALA A 190 11.18 -9.95 -14.68
C ALA A 190 10.39 -9.80 -13.37
N ALA A 191 9.06 -9.76 -13.46
CA ALA A 191 8.19 -9.70 -12.28
C ALA A 191 8.20 -11.00 -11.45
N ARG A 192 8.55 -12.13 -12.05
CA ARG A 192 8.64 -13.46 -11.43
C ARG A 192 9.92 -14.18 -11.88
N PRO A 193 10.50 -15.06 -11.04
CA PRO A 193 11.66 -15.85 -11.45
C PRO A 193 11.23 -16.88 -12.50
N THR A 194 12.07 -17.08 -13.53
CA THR A 194 11.87 -18.20 -14.47
C THR A 194 12.34 -19.51 -13.83
N VAL A 195 11.97 -20.64 -14.44
CA VAL A 195 12.47 -21.97 -14.01
C VAL A 195 13.99 -21.99 -14.05
N GLY A 196 14.60 -21.55 -15.16
CA GLY A 196 16.06 -21.51 -15.30
C GLY A 196 16.75 -20.57 -14.31
N TRP A 197 16.13 -19.44 -13.97
CA TRP A 197 16.65 -18.56 -12.91
C TRP A 197 16.64 -19.30 -11.56
N SER A 198 15.52 -19.94 -11.24
CA SER A 198 15.32 -20.64 -9.97
C SER A 198 16.29 -21.80 -9.79
N THR A 199 16.52 -22.59 -10.84
CA THR A 199 17.45 -23.73 -10.80
C THR A 199 18.88 -23.27 -10.49
N GLU A 200 19.35 -22.22 -11.15
CA GLU A 200 20.70 -21.70 -10.93
C GLU A 200 20.85 -21.03 -9.56
N ALA A 201 19.84 -20.27 -9.13
CA ALA A 201 19.80 -19.69 -7.79
C ALA A 201 19.91 -20.77 -6.70
N SER A 202 19.15 -21.87 -6.81
CA SER A 202 19.23 -22.98 -5.85
C SER A 202 20.59 -23.69 -5.89
N ARG A 203 21.18 -23.86 -7.08
CA ARG A 203 22.52 -24.46 -7.23
C ARG A 203 23.58 -23.61 -6.51
N LEU A 204 23.58 -22.30 -6.73
CA LEU A 204 24.52 -21.37 -6.10
C LEU A 204 24.27 -21.24 -4.59
N LEU A 205 23.01 -21.23 -4.15
CA LEU A 205 22.67 -21.12 -2.73
C LEU A 205 23.11 -22.35 -1.93
N ALA A 206 23.09 -23.54 -2.55
CA ALA A 206 23.57 -24.78 -1.94
C ALA A 206 25.10 -24.82 -1.72
N GLU A 207 25.86 -23.94 -2.36
CA GLU A 207 27.31 -23.77 -2.15
C GLU A 207 27.63 -22.92 -0.91
N VAL A 208 26.62 -22.30 -0.27
CA VAL A 208 26.76 -21.46 0.93
C VAL A 208 26.24 -22.18 2.16
N ASP A 209 26.87 -21.99 3.32
CA ASP A 209 26.29 -22.44 4.58
C ASP A 209 24.92 -21.79 4.82
N SER A 210 23.92 -22.60 5.18
CA SER A 210 22.53 -22.16 5.38
C SER A 210 22.37 -21.12 6.50
N THR A 211 23.18 -21.22 7.55
CA THR A 211 23.15 -20.28 8.69
C THR A 211 23.77 -18.95 8.28
N GLU A 212 24.90 -19.00 7.57
CA GLU A 212 25.51 -17.80 6.98
C GLU A 212 24.58 -17.13 5.98
N ALA A 213 23.95 -17.89 5.07
CA ALA A 213 23.02 -17.38 4.07
C ALA A 213 21.87 -16.61 4.73
N THR A 214 21.26 -17.22 5.75
CA THR A 214 20.19 -16.62 6.56
C THR A 214 20.64 -15.28 7.16
N ARG A 215 21.79 -15.28 7.84
CA ARG A 215 22.34 -14.10 8.53
C ARG A 215 22.71 -12.96 7.58
N VAL A 216 23.34 -13.27 6.44
CA VAL A 216 23.77 -12.27 5.44
C VAL A 216 22.55 -11.66 4.74
N LEU A 217 21.62 -12.51 4.26
CA LEU A 217 20.41 -12.04 3.59
C LEU A 217 19.54 -11.19 4.52
N GLU A 218 19.37 -11.60 5.78
CA GLU A 218 18.63 -10.82 6.77
C GLU A 218 19.26 -9.45 7.00
N ARG A 219 20.58 -9.39 7.20
CA ARG A 219 21.30 -8.12 7.39
C ARG A 219 21.12 -7.17 6.20
N TRP A 220 21.18 -7.69 4.97
CA TRP A 220 20.97 -6.89 3.76
C TRP A 220 19.53 -6.44 3.57
N LEU A 221 18.54 -7.26 3.96
CA LEU A 221 17.13 -6.85 3.99
C LEU A 221 16.88 -5.75 5.04
N VAL A 222 17.50 -5.84 6.21
CA VAL A 222 17.42 -4.81 7.26
C VAL A 222 18.02 -3.50 6.75
N ALA A 223 19.18 -3.56 6.09
CA ALA A 223 19.80 -2.39 5.48
C ALA A 223 18.89 -1.76 4.39
N ALA A 224 18.27 -2.57 3.54
CA ALA A 224 17.33 -2.12 2.51
C ALA A 224 16.05 -1.51 3.10
N SER A 225 15.65 -1.95 4.29
CA SER A 225 14.44 -1.48 4.97
C SER A 225 14.63 -0.13 5.68
N ARG A 226 15.85 0.42 5.71
CA ARG A 226 16.10 1.79 6.20
C ARG A 226 15.27 2.78 5.39
N THR A 227 14.93 3.90 6.03
CA THR A 227 14.08 4.93 5.39
C THR A 227 14.74 5.44 4.11
N PRO A 228 14.11 5.25 2.93
CA PRO A 228 14.67 5.76 1.68
C PRO A 228 14.60 7.29 1.68
N GLN A 229 15.69 7.92 1.25
CA GLN A 229 15.79 9.37 1.07
C GLN A 229 15.66 9.78 -0.40
N SER A 230 15.93 8.84 -1.31
CA SER A 230 15.88 8.99 -2.76
C SER A 230 15.27 7.72 -3.39
N PRO A 231 14.83 7.78 -4.66
CA PRO A 231 14.40 6.59 -5.38
C PRO A 231 15.54 5.60 -5.55
N LEU A 232 15.22 4.30 -5.45
CA LEU A 232 16.20 3.24 -5.63
C LEU A 232 16.61 3.14 -7.11
N ALA A 233 17.91 3.12 -7.39
CA ALA A 233 18.42 2.97 -8.75
C ALA A 233 17.90 1.66 -9.40
N PRO A 234 17.61 1.64 -10.71
CA PRO A 234 17.03 0.46 -11.37
C PRO A 234 17.83 -0.83 -11.18
N ALA A 235 19.17 -0.76 -11.25
CA ALA A 235 20.08 -1.89 -11.05
C ALA A 235 20.01 -2.43 -9.61
N ASN A 236 20.06 -1.55 -8.62
CA ASN A 236 19.91 -1.90 -7.21
C ASN A 236 18.54 -2.54 -6.92
N ALA A 237 17.48 -2.06 -7.57
CA ALA A 237 16.15 -2.64 -7.48
C ALA A 237 16.07 -4.07 -8.08
N ASP A 238 16.84 -4.37 -9.14
CA ASP A 238 16.97 -5.72 -9.67
C ASP A 238 17.71 -6.64 -8.70
N VAL A 239 18.84 -6.19 -8.15
CA VAL A 239 19.59 -6.96 -7.14
C VAL A 239 18.71 -7.26 -5.93
N LEU A 240 18.05 -6.26 -5.36
CA LEU A 240 17.20 -6.44 -4.18
C LEU A 240 16.01 -7.37 -4.46
N ARG A 241 15.45 -7.34 -5.68
CA ARG A 241 14.45 -8.32 -6.12
C ARG A 241 15.03 -9.73 -6.15
N GLY A 242 16.22 -9.90 -6.73
CA GLY A 242 16.89 -11.21 -6.77
C GLY A 242 17.20 -11.74 -5.38
N LEU A 243 17.66 -10.88 -4.45
CA LEU A 243 17.89 -11.25 -3.06
C LEU A 243 16.60 -11.71 -2.36
N LEU A 244 15.46 -11.07 -2.61
CA LEU A 244 14.16 -11.52 -2.10
C LEU A 244 13.80 -12.92 -2.59
N TRP A 245 14.10 -13.26 -3.85
CA TRP A 245 13.89 -14.61 -4.37
C TRP A 245 14.88 -15.64 -3.81
N LEU A 246 16.07 -15.22 -3.38
CA LEU A 246 16.99 -16.08 -2.63
C LEU A 246 16.47 -16.35 -1.21
N VAL A 247 15.92 -15.33 -0.53
CA VAL A 247 15.28 -15.47 0.78
C VAL A 247 14.10 -16.44 0.72
N GLU A 248 13.29 -16.38 -0.33
CA GLU A 248 12.20 -17.35 -0.57
C GLU A 248 12.70 -18.80 -0.58
N ARG A 249 13.94 -19.02 -1.06
CA ARG A 249 14.55 -20.35 -1.24
C ARG A 249 15.41 -20.80 -0.06
N SER A 250 15.64 -19.94 0.92
CA SER A 250 16.48 -20.25 2.08
C SER A 250 15.69 -20.77 3.29
N ALA A 251 14.41 -21.15 3.12
CA ALA A 251 13.49 -21.52 4.20
C ALA A 251 13.45 -20.45 5.32
N PRO A 252 12.90 -19.25 5.02
CA PRO A 252 13.07 -18.09 5.88
C PRO A 252 12.38 -18.26 7.23
N SER A 253 13.03 -17.77 8.29
CA SER A 253 12.43 -17.73 9.63
C SER A 253 11.22 -16.78 9.67
N PRO A 254 10.29 -16.93 10.64
CA PRO A 254 9.19 -15.98 10.83
C PRO A 254 9.65 -14.53 10.95
N GLU A 255 10.83 -14.27 11.52
CA GLU A 255 11.42 -12.93 11.60
C GLU A 255 11.83 -12.41 10.22
N GLN A 256 12.50 -13.22 9.39
CA GLN A 256 12.83 -12.81 8.02
C GLN A 256 11.57 -12.54 7.20
N VAL A 257 10.50 -13.32 7.38
CA VAL A 257 9.19 -13.06 6.76
C VAL A 257 8.62 -11.71 7.22
N ARG A 258 8.70 -11.38 8.52
CA ARG A 258 8.34 -10.04 9.02
C ARG A 258 9.18 -8.94 8.36
N ARG A 259 10.48 -9.13 8.18
CA ARG A 259 11.38 -8.19 7.48
C ARG A 259 10.98 -7.97 6.03
N VAL A 260 10.62 -9.03 5.30
CA VAL A 260 10.08 -8.92 3.92
C VAL A 260 8.82 -8.06 3.92
N GLY A 261 7.91 -8.26 4.87
CA GLY A 261 6.72 -7.42 5.03
C GLY A 261 7.05 -5.95 5.36
N GLY A 262 8.05 -5.69 6.21
CA GLY A 262 8.54 -4.34 6.50
C GLY A 262 9.13 -3.63 5.28
N LEU A 263 9.85 -4.36 4.44
CA LEU A 263 10.44 -3.82 3.20
C LEU A 263 9.38 -3.29 2.24
N VAL A 264 8.21 -3.94 2.15
CA VAL A 264 7.07 -3.44 1.35
C VAL A 264 6.71 -2.01 1.73
N GLU A 265 6.60 -1.73 3.03
CA GLU A 265 6.23 -0.40 3.54
C GLU A 265 7.33 0.63 3.29
N SER A 266 8.59 0.26 3.53
CA SER A 266 9.75 1.13 3.25
C SER A 266 9.80 1.52 1.78
N MET A 267 9.60 0.57 0.87
CA MET A 267 9.62 0.80 -0.58
C MET A 267 8.39 1.53 -1.11
N LEU A 268 7.30 1.60 -0.34
CA LEU A 268 6.10 2.39 -0.68
C LEU A 268 6.06 3.75 0.00
N ARG A 269 7.07 4.10 0.79
CA ARG A 269 7.17 5.42 1.41
C ARG A 269 7.19 6.50 0.32
N ARG A 270 6.33 7.51 0.48
CA ARG A 270 6.21 8.63 -0.47
C ARG A 270 7.42 9.56 -0.33
N LEU A 271 8.11 9.75 -1.44
CA LEU A 271 9.14 10.76 -1.64
C LEU A 271 8.49 12.03 -2.22
N PRO A 272 8.77 13.23 -1.68
CA PRO A 272 8.23 14.50 -2.20
C PRO A 272 8.50 14.65 -3.70
N GLY A 273 7.47 15.02 -4.47
CA GLY A 273 7.57 15.25 -5.93
C GLY A 273 7.72 14.00 -6.81
N ILE A 274 7.96 12.81 -6.25
CA ILE A 274 8.28 11.60 -7.03
C ILE A 274 7.21 10.51 -6.88
N GLY A 275 6.73 10.29 -5.64
CA GLY A 275 5.83 9.16 -5.34
C GLY A 275 6.53 8.06 -4.53
N PRO A 276 6.10 6.78 -4.61
CA PRO A 276 6.69 5.70 -3.82
C PRO A 276 8.16 5.43 -4.19
N ALA A 277 8.98 5.10 -3.19
CA ALA A 277 10.43 4.90 -3.36
C ALA A 277 10.82 3.81 -4.38
N CYS A 278 10.17 2.64 -4.35
CA CYS A 278 10.39 1.56 -5.33
C CYS A 278 9.24 0.52 -5.37
N PRO A 279 8.13 0.77 -6.09
CA PRO A 279 7.03 -0.19 -6.25
C PRO A 279 7.48 -1.55 -6.80
N LYS A 280 8.52 -1.54 -7.63
CA LYS A 280 9.13 -2.72 -8.25
C LYS A 280 9.57 -3.76 -7.21
N VAL A 281 10.22 -3.32 -6.14
CA VAL A 281 10.69 -4.17 -5.03
C VAL A 281 9.53 -4.51 -4.09
N ALA A 282 8.66 -3.55 -3.80
CA ALA A 282 7.47 -3.78 -2.97
C ALA A 282 6.60 -4.93 -3.52
N ASN A 283 6.31 -4.92 -4.83
CA ASN A 283 5.55 -5.97 -5.50
C ASN A 283 6.27 -7.33 -5.47
N ALA A 284 7.60 -7.33 -5.59
CA ALA A 284 8.38 -8.57 -5.50
C ALA A 284 8.32 -9.18 -4.09
N ALA A 285 8.45 -8.35 -3.05
CA ALA A 285 8.33 -8.78 -1.66
C ALA A 285 6.93 -9.35 -1.36
N VAL A 286 5.85 -8.70 -1.82
CA VAL A 286 4.49 -9.26 -1.73
C VAL A 286 4.39 -10.59 -2.48
N GLY A 287 4.98 -10.69 -3.66
CA GLY A 287 5.01 -11.94 -4.42
C GLY A 287 5.74 -13.07 -3.67
N VAL A 288 6.83 -12.77 -2.96
CA VAL A 288 7.51 -13.74 -2.08
C VAL A 288 6.59 -14.17 -0.94
N LEU A 289 5.97 -13.23 -0.22
CA LEU A 289 5.01 -13.53 0.84
C LEU A 289 3.85 -14.41 0.35
N GLY A 290 3.35 -14.19 -0.86
CA GLY A 290 2.29 -15.00 -1.46
C GLY A 290 2.69 -16.42 -1.86
N ARG A 291 3.99 -16.70 -2.01
CA ARG A 291 4.51 -18.05 -2.34
C ARG A 291 5.06 -18.80 -1.13
N LEU A 292 5.38 -18.09 -0.05
CA LEU A 292 5.80 -18.71 1.19
C LEU A 292 4.62 -19.38 1.90
N ASP A 293 4.85 -20.61 2.34
CA ASP A 293 3.91 -21.31 3.22
C ASP A 293 4.11 -20.89 4.68
N GLY A 294 3.02 -20.95 5.46
CA GLY A 294 3.04 -20.73 6.90
C GLY A 294 2.27 -19.49 7.37
N GLU A 295 1.93 -19.49 8.65
CA GLU A 295 1.11 -18.46 9.29
C GLU A 295 1.79 -17.08 9.27
N ALA A 296 3.12 -17.02 9.36
CA ALA A 296 3.87 -15.78 9.35
C ALA A 296 3.70 -14.99 8.04
N ALA A 297 3.71 -15.68 6.89
CA ALA A 297 3.56 -15.05 5.58
C ALA A 297 2.12 -14.53 5.38
N LEU A 298 1.15 -15.35 5.79
CA LEU A 298 -0.26 -14.98 5.76
C LEU A 298 -0.56 -13.76 6.66
N ALA A 299 0.02 -13.74 7.86
CA ALA A 299 -0.06 -12.62 8.79
C ALA A 299 0.50 -11.33 8.20
N GLN A 300 1.63 -11.41 7.47
CA GLN A 300 2.17 -10.25 6.77
C GLN A 300 1.28 -9.77 5.63
N LEU A 301 0.72 -10.66 4.82
CA LEU A 301 -0.22 -10.28 3.76
C LEU A 301 -1.48 -9.62 4.33
N ALA A 302 -2.05 -10.19 5.39
CA ALA A 302 -3.21 -9.62 6.08
C ALA A 302 -2.88 -8.23 6.68
N ARG A 303 -1.73 -8.08 7.35
CA ARG A 303 -1.24 -6.79 7.85
C ARG A 303 -1.10 -5.76 6.74
N LEU A 304 -0.45 -6.14 5.64
CA LEU A 304 -0.21 -5.25 4.50
C LEU A 304 -1.51 -4.85 3.81
N SER A 305 -2.50 -5.74 3.75
CA SER A 305 -3.83 -5.41 3.23
C SER A 305 -4.50 -4.30 4.04
N ALA A 306 -4.26 -4.18 5.34
CA ALA A 306 -4.87 -3.09 6.09
C ALA A 306 -4.15 -1.74 5.91
N ARG A 307 -2.88 -1.74 5.48
CA ARG A 307 -2.00 -0.56 5.53
C ARG A 307 -1.58 -0.03 4.17
N VAL A 308 -1.53 -0.87 3.14
CA VAL A 308 -1.09 -0.50 1.79
C VAL A 308 -2.26 0.03 0.97
N THR A 309 -2.18 1.30 0.59
CA THR A 309 -3.16 1.98 -0.28
C THR A 309 -2.69 2.16 -1.71
N TYR A 310 -1.39 1.98 -1.99
CA TYR A 310 -0.86 2.11 -3.35
C TYR A 310 -1.42 1.02 -4.27
N LYS A 311 -2.27 1.42 -5.23
CA LYS A 311 -3.09 0.53 -6.08
C LYS A 311 -2.33 -0.64 -6.69
N GLY A 312 -1.13 -0.40 -7.24
CA GLY A 312 -0.34 -1.44 -7.88
C GLY A 312 0.06 -2.58 -6.92
N THR A 313 0.54 -2.23 -5.73
CA THR A 313 0.95 -3.22 -4.71
C THR A 313 -0.25 -3.79 -3.98
N ARG A 314 -1.30 -2.97 -3.76
CA ARG A 314 -2.58 -3.43 -3.21
C ARG A 314 -3.14 -4.59 -4.01
N ASN A 315 -3.18 -4.46 -5.34
CA ASN A 315 -3.66 -5.53 -6.22
C ASN A 315 -2.84 -6.81 -6.11
N GLU A 316 -1.51 -6.71 -5.92
CA GLU A 316 -0.67 -7.91 -5.72
C GLU A 316 -0.92 -8.57 -4.36
N ILE A 317 -1.18 -7.79 -3.31
CA ILE A 317 -1.56 -8.32 -1.99
C ILE A 317 -2.91 -9.04 -2.09
N ASP A 318 -3.88 -8.41 -2.76
CA ASP A 318 -5.22 -8.97 -2.95
C ASP A 318 -5.15 -10.31 -3.70
N LYS A 319 -4.40 -10.37 -4.81
CA LYS A 319 -4.16 -11.63 -5.54
C LYS A 319 -3.51 -12.71 -4.68
N ALA A 320 -2.55 -12.36 -3.82
CA ALA A 320 -1.87 -13.30 -2.95
C ALA A 320 -2.82 -13.88 -1.89
N LEU A 321 -3.66 -13.02 -1.28
CA LEU A 321 -4.68 -13.43 -0.31
C LEU A 321 -5.76 -14.30 -0.97
N ASP A 322 -6.25 -13.90 -2.15
CA ASP A 322 -7.27 -14.65 -2.90
C ASP A 322 -6.76 -16.05 -3.29
N ALA A 323 -5.51 -16.14 -3.76
CA ALA A 323 -4.88 -17.42 -4.07
C ALA A 323 -4.77 -18.32 -2.83
N ARG A 324 -4.46 -17.75 -1.65
CA ARG A 324 -4.41 -18.51 -0.40
C ARG A 324 -5.81 -18.94 0.06
N ALA A 325 -6.81 -18.08 -0.13
CA ALA A 325 -8.22 -18.36 0.21
C ALA A 325 -8.74 -19.54 -0.60
N ALA A 326 -8.50 -19.51 -1.91
CA ALA A 326 -8.82 -20.60 -2.81
C ALA A 326 -8.11 -21.91 -2.43
N ALA A 327 -6.82 -21.85 -2.07
CA ALA A 327 -6.06 -23.04 -1.66
C ALA A 327 -6.56 -23.66 -0.33
N MET A 328 -7.09 -22.84 0.57
CA MET A 328 -7.62 -23.28 1.88
C MET A 328 -9.13 -23.57 1.87
N GLY A 329 -9.84 -23.28 0.78
CA GLY A 329 -11.29 -23.47 0.67
C GLY A 329 -12.12 -22.54 1.57
N ILE A 330 -11.56 -21.39 1.98
CA ILE A 330 -12.21 -20.41 2.85
C ILE A 330 -12.33 -19.05 2.16
N GLY A 331 -13.21 -18.19 2.69
CA GLY A 331 -13.37 -16.83 2.16
C GLY A 331 -12.18 -15.92 2.51
N ARG A 332 -11.92 -14.90 1.68
CA ARG A 332 -10.85 -13.92 1.90
C ARG A 332 -10.89 -13.30 3.30
N ASP A 333 -12.04 -12.77 3.74
CA ASP A 333 -12.07 -12.13 5.06
C ASP A 333 -11.98 -13.14 6.20
N GLU A 334 -12.20 -14.45 5.97
CA GLU A 334 -11.87 -15.49 6.96
C GLU A 334 -10.36 -15.72 7.05
N ILE A 335 -9.63 -15.67 5.94
CA ILE A 335 -8.16 -15.64 5.99
C ILE A 335 -7.66 -14.44 6.79
N GLU A 336 -8.15 -13.24 6.48
CA GLU A 336 -7.69 -12.04 7.17
C GLU A 336 -7.97 -12.13 8.69
N GLU A 337 -9.06 -12.80 9.08
CA GLU A 337 -9.45 -13.08 10.46
C GLU A 337 -8.50 -14.09 11.16
N LEU A 338 -8.18 -15.21 10.50
CA LEU A 338 -7.31 -16.27 11.05
C LEU A 338 -5.83 -15.91 11.05
N ALA A 339 -5.41 -14.99 10.19
CA ALA A 339 -4.01 -14.61 10.00
C ALA A 339 -3.45 -13.63 11.03
N VAL A 340 -4.20 -13.29 12.09
CA VAL A 340 -3.75 -12.28 13.05
C VAL A 340 -2.70 -12.91 13.99
N PRO A 341 -1.46 -12.37 14.04
CA PRO A 341 -0.45 -12.90 14.94
C PRO A 341 -0.75 -12.49 16.40
N ASP A 342 -0.38 -13.35 17.34
CA ASP A 342 -0.51 -13.11 18.77
C ASP A 342 0.57 -12.16 19.32
N TYR A 343 1.64 -11.90 18.56
CA TYR A 343 2.79 -11.08 18.98
C TYR A 343 3.42 -11.55 20.30
N ALA A 344 3.38 -12.86 20.57
CA ALA A 344 3.82 -13.46 21.84
C ALA A 344 3.09 -12.91 23.09
N LEU A 345 1.94 -12.24 22.93
CA LEU A 345 1.09 -11.83 24.04
C LEU A 345 0.66 -13.09 24.82
N THR A 346 0.96 -13.12 26.11
CA THR A 346 0.72 -14.28 26.98
C THR A 346 -0.73 -14.33 27.46
N GLU A 347 -1.42 -13.20 27.41
CA GLU A 347 -2.83 -13.05 27.71
C GLU A 347 -3.41 -11.90 26.87
N VAL A 348 -4.73 -11.68 26.94
CA VAL A 348 -5.38 -10.62 26.16
C VAL A 348 -4.85 -9.25 26.56
N GLY A 349 -4.14 -8.61 25.62
CA GLY A 349 -3.60 -7.26 25.79
C GLY A 349 -2.32 -7.14 26.58
N ARG A 350 -1.64 -8.24 26.96
CA ARG A 350 -0.43 -8.18 27.79
C ARG A 350 0.66 -9.18 27.40
N HIS A 351 1.91 -8.71 27.44
CA HIS A 351 3.13 -9.51 27.31
C HIS A 351 4.15 -9.07 28.36
N GLN A 352 4.89 -10.02 28.92
CA GLN A 352 5.87 -9.76 29.97
C GLN A 352 7.22 -10.38 29.61
N VAL A 353 8.30 -9.60 29.76
CA VAL A 353 9.69 -10.02 29.51
C VAL A 353 10.57 -9.63 30.68
N ILE A 354 11.55 -10.47 31.01
CA ILE A 354 12.61 -10.14 31.97
C ILE A 354 13.88 -9.81 31.18
N LEU A 355 14.46 -8.64 31.43
CA LEU A 355 15.70 -8.15 30.81
C LEU A 355 16.65 -7.71 31.92
N GLY A 356 17.78 -8.41 32.09
CA GLY A 356 18.78 -8.10 33.13
C GLY A 356 18.17 -7.94 34.53
N GLY A 357 17.32 -8.88 34.97
CA GLY A 357 16.64 -8.84 36.28
C GLY A 357 15.48 -7.83 36.39
N CYS A 358 15.32 -6.94 35.42
CA CYS A 358 14.23 -5.96 35.36
C CYS A 358 13.05 -6.52 34.57
N ARG A 359 11.81 -6.22 34.98
CA ARG A 359 10.60 -6.66 34.27
C ARG A 359 10.09 -5.56 33.35
N ALA A 360 9.90 -5.89 32.08
CA ALA A 360 9.21 -5.06 31.11
C ALA A 360 7.84 -5.66 30.79
N GLU A 361 6.80 -4.85 30.85
CA GLU A 361 5.43 -5.24 30.50
C GLU A 361 4.95 -4.42 29.31
N LEU A 362 4.58 -5.10 28.24
CA LEU A 362 3.84 -4.51 27.14
C LEU A 362 2.35 -4.62 27.45
N LEU A 363 1.69 -3.47 27.50
CA LEU A 363 0.27 -3.33 27.83
C LEU A 363 -0.46 -2.64 26.69
N ILE A 364 -1.53 -3.27 26.19
CA ILE A 364 -2.44 -2.66 25.21
C ILE A 364 -3.43 -1.77 25.95
N GLY A 365 -3.29 -0.46 25.77
CA GLY A 365 -4.25 0.53 26.22
C GLY A 365 -5.28 0.87 25.14
N SER A 366 -5.98 1.99 25.30
CA SER A 366 -6.90 2.51 24.28
C SER A 366 -6.16 2.87 23.00
N THR A 367 -5.18 3.77 23.10
CA THR A 367 -4.51 4.37 21.93
C THR A 367 -3.38 3.54 21.32
N GLY A 368 -3.01 2.41 21.93
CA GLY A 368 -1.93 1.54 21.43
C GLY A 368 -1.25 0.72 22.51
N ALA A 369 -0.10 0.13 22.18
CA ALA A 369 0.72 -0.62 23.12
C ALA A 369 1.77 0.28 23.80
N THR A 370 1.87 0.15 25.12
CA THR A 370 2.83 0.89 25.95
C THR A 370 3.76 -0.06 26.69
N LEU A 371 4.94 0.40 27.08
CA LEU A 371 5.90 -0.36 27.87
C LEU A 371 5.99 0.20 29.29
N ALA A 372 5.54 -0.59 30.26
CA ALA A 372 5.77 -0.35 31.68
C ALA A 372 7.04 -1.07 32.13
N TRP A 373 7.87 -0.42 32.94
CA TRP A 373 9.13 -0.96 33.41
C TRP A 373 9.12 -1.10 34.93
N HIS A 374 9.65 -2.20 35.43
CA HIS A 374 9.90 -2.44 36.84
C HIS A 374 11.38 -2.79 37.03
N ASN A 375 12.02 -2.17 38.01
CA ASN A 375 13.40 -2.49 38.37
C ASN A 375 13.50 -3.87 39.05
N GLU A 376 14.72 -4.31 39.40
CA GLU A 376 14.96 -5.58 40.11
C GLU A 376 14.23 -5.68 41.45
N SER A 377 13.95 -4.54 42.11
CA SER A 377 13.17 -4.50 43.35
C SER A 377 11.65 -4.52 43.12
N GLY A 378 11.18 -4.67 41.87
CA GLY A 378 9.76 -4.67 41.49
C GLY A 378 9.08 -3.30 41.40
N ARG A 379 9.79 -2.21 41.69
CA ARG A 379 9.25 -0.83 41.64
C ARG A 379 9.12 -0.36 40.20
N GLN A 380 7.95 0.19 39.86
CA GLN A 380 7.69 0.77 38.53
C GLN A 380 8.55 2.03 38.30
N VAL A 381 9.18 2.12 37.13
CA VAL A 381 10.04 3.22 36.69
C VAL A 381 9.56 3.75 35.34
N LYS A 382 9.81 5.04 35.07
CA LYS A 382 9.33 5.73 33.86
C LYS A 382 10.11 5.40 32.58
N SER A 383 11.31 4.84 32.72
CA SER A 383 12.19 4.56 31.59
C SER A 383 12.96 3.26 31.82
N PRO A 384 13.48 2.63 30.75
CA PRO A 384 14.29 1.43 30.88
C PRO A 384 15.50 1.68 31.81
N PRO A 385 15.72 0.83 32.83
CA PRO A 385 16.86 0.94 33.72
C PRO A 385 18.20 1.05 32.99
N ALA A 386 19.19 1.70 33.61
CA ALA A 386 20.47 1.98 32.97
C ALA A 386 21.25 0.72 32.57
N ALA A 387 21.16 -0.34 33.39
CA ALA A 387 21.75 -1.66 33.09
C ALA A 387 21.14 -2.26 31.80
N VAL A 388 19.81 -2.30 31.70
CA VAL A 388 19.11 -2.78 30.49
C VAL A 388 19.52 -2.00 29.23
N ARG A 389 19.65 -0.67 29.32
CA ARG A 389 20.06 0.15 28.17
C ARG A 389 21.49 -0.11 27.71
N ARG A 390 22.39 -0.52 28.61
CA ARG A 390 23.80 -0.75 28.33
C ARG A 390 24.04 -2.19 27.85
N ASP A 391 23.45 -3.14 28.55
CA ASP A 391 23.81 -4.56 28.45
C ASP A 391 22.81 -5.36 27.60
N HIS A 392 21.60 -4.82 27.36
CA HIS A 392 20.51 -5.45 26.59
C HIS A 392 19.92 -4.48 25.54
N ALA A 393 20.78 -3.68 24.90
CA ALA A 393 20.35 -2.65 23.96
C ALA A 393 19.58 -3.21 22.75
N THR A 394 19.97 -4.39 22.27
CA THR A 394 19.35 -5.08 21.13
C THR A 394 17.94 -5.54 21.46
N GLU A 395 17.78 -6.28 22.57
CA GLU A 395 16.50 -6.79 23.04
C GLU A 395 15.54 -5.64 23.42
N LEU A 396 16.08 -4.54 23.96
CA LEU A 396 15.30 -3.31 24.18
C LEU A 396 14.80 -2.70 22.87
N ALA A 397 15.61 -2.70 21.81
CA ALA A 397 15.21 -2.20 20.50
C ALA A 397 14.13 -3.09 19.87
N GLU A 398 14.26 -4.42 20.00
CA GLU A 398 13.26 -5.39 19.56
C GLU A 398 11.93 -5.21 20.29
N LEU A 399 11.94 -5.07 21.63
CA LEU A 399 10.73 -4.85 22.43
C LEU A 399 10.02 -3.53 22.06
N LYS A 400 10.77 -2.47 21.80
CA LYS A 400 10.21 -1.21 21.27
C LYS A 400 9.63 -1.38 19.87
N GLY A 401 10.29 -2.18 19.03
CA GLY A 401 9.79 -2.58 17.71
C GLY A 401 8.46 -3.31 17.82
N LEU A 402 8.37 -4.30 18.71
CA LEU A 402 7.16 -5.07 18.99
C LEU A 402 6.00 -4.17 19.41
N ALA A 403 6.21 -3.24 20.35
CA ALA A 403 5.18 -2.30 20.78
C ALA A 403 4.65 -1.43 19.62
N LYS A 404 5.53 -1.01 18.71
CA LYS A 404 5.14 -0.26 17.51
C LYS A 404 4.35 -1.12 16.52
N GLU A 405 4.77 -2.37 16.32
CA GLU A 405 4.06 -3.31 15.44
C GLU A 405 2.67 -3.65 15.97
N VAL A 406 2.56 -3.96 17.26
CA VAL A 406 1.28 -4.20 17.96
C VAL A 406 0.36 -2.99 17.80
N THR A 407 0.86 -1.77 18.02
CA THR A 407 0.09 -0.53 17.83
C THR A 407 -0.42 -0.38 16.40
N GLY A 408 0.45 -0.59 15.41
CA GLY A 408 0.05 -0.55 14.00
C GLY A 408 -0.99 -1.61 13.64
N MET A 409 -0.87 -2.81 14.21
CA MET A 409 -1.85 -3.88 14.00
C MET A 409 -3.18 -3.57 14.69
N LEU A 410 -3.20 -3.02 15.91
CA LEU A 410 -4.45 -2.63 16.59
C LEU A 410 -5.26 -1.65 15.75
N ALA A 411 -4.63 -0.65 15.13
CA ALA A 411 -5.30 0.28 14.23
C ALA A 411 -5.89 -0.42 12.99
N ALA A 412 -5.14 -1.35 12.39
CA ALA A 412 -5.62 -2.18 11.28
C ALA A 412 -6.81 -3.06 11.67
N GLN A 413 -6.76 -3.66 12.86
CA GLN A 413 -7.80 -4.54 13.40
C GLN A 413 -9.06 -3.76 13.78
N ALA A 414 -8.93 -2.56 14.35
CA ALA A 414 -10.05 -1.67 14.63
C ALA A 414 -10.77 -1.28 13.32
N ALA A 415 -10.02 -0.91 12.28
CA ALA A 415 -10.59 -0.62 10.96
C ALA A 415 -11.29 -1.84 10.34
N ARG A 416 -10.74 -3.04 10.51
CA ARG A 416 -11.38 -4.29 10.05
C ARG A 416 -12.67 -4.59 10.80
N LEU A 417 -12.68 -4.42 12.13
CA LEU A 417 -13.85 -4.61 12.98
C LEU A 417 -14.97 -3.63 12.62
N ASP A 418 -14.66 -2.36 12.31
CA ASP A 418 -15.65 -1.39 11.83
C ASP A 418 -16.30 -1.83 10.50
N ARG A 419 -15.55 -2.49 9.61
CA ARG A 419 -16.11 -3.04 8.35
C ARG A 419 -17.13 -4.17 8.57
N LEU A 420 -17.18 -4.78 9.76
CA LEU A 420 -18.14 -5.85 10.05
C LEU A 420 -19.60 -5.39 10.01
N PHE A 421 -19.86 -4.08 10.21
CA PHE A 421 -21.20 -3.54 10.10
C PHE A 421 -21.80 -3.79 8.72
N LEU A 422 -21.09 -3.46 7.65
CA LEU A 422 -21.57 -3.72 6.28
C LEU A 422 -21.42 -5.18 5.85
N ALA A 423 -20.46 -5.92 6.42
CA ALA A 423 -20.24 -7.33 6.05
C ALA A 423 -21.30 -8.28 6.65
N GLN A 424 -22.01 -7.87 7.71
CA GLN A 424 -23.06 -8.65 8.38
C GLN A 424 -22.63 -10.09 8.73
N ARG A 425 -21.37 -10.26 9.15
CA ARG A 425 -20.84 -11.58 9.50
C ARG A 425 -21.50 -12.18 10.73
N VAL A 426 -21.65 -13.50 10.68
CA VAL A 426 -22.20 -14.33 11.75
C VAL A 426 -21.19 -15.42 12.06
N TRP A 427 -20.95 -15.65 13.34
CA TRP A 427 -20.11 -16.73 13.84
C TRP A 427 -20.90 -17.61 14.80
N THR A 428 -20.48 -18.86 14.96
CA THR A 428 -20.80 -19.64 16.17
C THR A 428 -20.07 -19.02 17.37
N PHE A 429 -20.65 -19.12 18.57
CA PHE A 429 -20.08 -18.60 19.80
C PHE A 429 -18.66 -19.13 20.05
N THR A 430 -18.41 -20.41 19.84
CA THR A 430 -17.07 -21.01 19.99
C THR A 430 -16.03 -20.35 19.07
N ALA A 431 -16.34 -20.24 17.77
CA ALA A 431 -15.44 -19.61 16.80
C ALA A 431 -15.20 -18.13 17.11
N TRP A 432 -16.25 -17.37 17.43
CA TRP A 432 -16.11 -15.97 17.81
C TRP A 432 -15.27 -15.80 19.07
N ARG A 433 -15.50 -16.63 20.09
CA ARG A 433 -14.75 -16.58 21.34
C ARG A 433 -13.26 -16.83 21.10
N GLN A 434 -12.92 -17.87 20.33
CA GLN A 434 -11.53 -18.18 20.00
C GLN A 434 -10.85 -17.08 19.17
N ARG A 435 -11.52 -16.59 18.12
CA ARG A 435 -10.91 -15.70 17.12
C ARG A 435 -10.92 -14.23 17.52
N TYR A 436 -11.85 -13.83 18.39
CA TYR A 436 -12.00 -12.45 18.85
C TYR A 436 -11.82 -12.32 20.35
N LEU A 437 -12.70 -12.90 21.16
CA LEU A 437 -12.79 -12.58 22.59
C LEU A 437 -11.53 -12.98 23.38
N ASP A 438 -10.99 -14.17 23.08
CA ASP A 438 -9.86 -14.78 23.77
C ASP A 438 -8.55 -14.66 22.97
N HIS A 439 -8.61 -14.12 21.75
CA HIS A 439 -7.41 -13.86 20.95
C HIS A 439 -6.52 -12.82 21.67
N PRO A 440 -5.21 -13.07 21.87
CA PRO A 440 -4.35 -12.19 22.67
C PRO A 440 -4.32 -10.72 22.21
N LEU A 441 -4.23 -10.49 20.90
CA LEU A 441 -4.30 -9.16 20.29
C LEU A 441 -5.74 -8.65 20.08
N VAL A 442 -6.55 -9.37 19.30
CA VAL A 442 -7.89 -8.92 18.88
C VAL A 442 -8.85 -8.80 20.06
N GLY A 443 -8.68 -9.63 21.10
CA GLY A 443 -9.47 -9.58 22.33
C GLY A 443 -9.38 -8.24 23.05
N ALA A 444 -8.25 -7.53 22.94
CA ALA A 444 -8.09 -6.19 23.50
C ALA A 444 -9.01 -5.15 22.83
N LEU A 445 -9.46 -5.42 21.60
CA LEU A 445 -10.46 -4.60 20.89
C LEU A 445 -11.86 -5.18 21.07
N ALA A 446 -12.02 -6.50 20.89
CA ALA A 446 -13.32 -7.17 20.92
C ALA A 446 -14.03 -7.05 22.28
N ARG A 447 -13.28 -7.06 23.38
CA ARG A 447 -13.81 -6.86 24.74
C ARG A 447 -14.28 -5.42 25.02
N ARG A 448 -13.99 -4.47 24.12
CA ARG A 448 -14.44 -3.07 24.21
C ARG A 448 -15.59 -2.76 23.24
N LEU A 449 -16.13 -3.79 22.60
CA LEU A 449 -17.25 -3.72 21.67
C LEU A 449 -18.50 -4.38 22.26
N LEU A 450 -19.65 -3.95 21.75
CA LEU A 450 -20.94 -4.55 22.00
C LEU A 450 -21.25 -5.61 20.94
N TRP A 451 -21.82 -6.73 21.37
CA TRP A 451 -22.12 -7.88 20.53
C TRP A 451 -23.58 -8.30 20.70
N LEU A 452 -24.09 -9.05 19.73
CA LEU A 452 -25.35 -9.76 19.80
C LEU A 452 -25.05 -11.25 19.90
N VAL A 453 -25.44 -11.89 20.99
CA VAL A 453 -25.33 -13.35 21.17
C VAL A 453 -26.75 -13.92 21.18
N ASP A 454 -27.11 -14.69 20.15
CA ASP A 454 -28.48 -15.13 19.86
C ASP A 454 -29.52 -13.99 19.91
N GLY A 455 -29.11 -12.82 19.43
CA GLY A 455 -29.94 -11.62 19.39
C GLY A 455 -29.98 -10.82 20.69
N VAL A 456 -29.36 -11.31 21.77
CA VAL A 456 -29.22 -10.58 23.05
C VAL A 456 -28.03 -9.62 22.98
N PRO A 457 -28.24 -8.30 23.12
CA PRO A 457 -27.15 -7.34 23.22
C PRO A 457 -26.32 -7.54 24.50
N CYS A 458 -25.00 -7.56 24.38
CA CYS A 458 -24.10 -7.70 25.51
C CYS A 458 -22.75 -6.98 25.30
N GLY A 459 -22.15 -6.52 26.41
CA GLY A 459 -20.78 -6.02 26.48
C GLY A 459 -19.92 -6.89 27.40
N TRP A 460 -18.59 -6.77 27.32
CA TRP A 460 -17.68 -7.48 28.22
C TRP A 460 -17.27 -6.59 29.39
N ALA A 461 -17.58 -7.02 30.61
CA ALA A 461 -17.17 -6.36 31.86
C ALA A 461 -17.05 -7.37 33.00
N ASP A 462 -16.16 -7.10 33.96
CA ASP A 462 -15.92 -7.96 35.12
C ASP A 462 -15.65 -9.44 34.78
N GLY A 463 -14.91 -9.67 33.68
CA GLY A 463 -14.52 -11.02 33.24
C GLY A 463 -15.61 -11.85 32.58
N ALA A 464 -16.77 -11.26 32.23
CA ALA A 464 -17.86 -11.96 31.55
C ALA A 464 -18.60 -11.08 30.53
N LEU A 465 -19.37 -11.71 29.65
CA LEU A 465 -20.38 -11.02 28.85
C LEU A 465 -21.57 -10.66 29.74
N ARG A 466 -22.08 -9.44 29.59
CA ARG A 466 -23.16 -8.87 30.41
C ARG A 466 -24.18 -8.13 29.57
N THR A 467 -25.45 -8.24 29.93
CA THR A 467 -26.53 -7.41 29.36
C THR A 467 -26.47 -5.98 29.89
N LEU A 468 -27.40 -5.13 29.44
CA LEU A 468 -27.54 -3.75 29.90
C LEU A 468 -27.70 -3.64 31.43
N ASP A 469 -28.39 -4.61 32.05
CA ASP A 469 -28.63 -4.69 33.49
C ASP A 469 -27.53 -5.48 34.24
N ASP A 470 -26.36 -5.65 33.63
CA ASP A 470 -25.21 -6.43 34.13
C ASP A 470 -25.46 -7.92 34.38
N THR A 471 -26.53 -8.47 33.83
CA THR A 471 -26.80 -9.91 33.97
C THR A 471 -25.81 -10.70 33.10
N PRO A 472 -25.07 -11.69 33.67
CA PRO A 472 -24.16 -12.52 32.89
C PRO A 472 -24.86 -13.25 31.75
N VAL A 473 -24.28 -13.23 30.56
CA VAL A 473 -24.76 -13.95 29.38
C VAL A 473 -24.00 -15.27 29.24
N THR A 474 -24.73 -16.37 29.25
CA THR A 474 -24.24 -17.70 28.87
C THR A 474 -24.91 -18.12 27.57
N ALA A 475 -24.15 -18.82 26.72
CA ALA A 475 -24.62 -19.20 25.39
C ALA A 475 -24.12 -20.61 25.03
N ALA A 476 -24.89 -21.32 24.21
CA ALA A 476 -24.46 -22.60 23.65
C ALA A 476 -23.33 -22.38 22.64
N ASP A 477 -22.50 -23.40 22.40
CA ASP A 477 -21.38 -23.33 21.46
C ASP A 477 -21.81 -22.93 20.03
N CYS A 478 -23.02 -23.34 19.63
CA CYS A 478 -23.62 -23.02 18.34
C CYS A 478 -24.38 -21.68 18.29
N ALA A 479 -24.47 -20.95 19.40
CA ALA A 479 -25.16 -19.65 19.44
C ALA A 479 -24.55 -18.68 18.41
N GLN A 480 -25.39 -17.90 17.75
CA GLN A 480 -24.96 -16.96 16.73
C GLN A 480 -24.46 -15.66 17.34
N VAL A 481 -23.26 -15.26 16.97
CA VAL A 481 -22.66 -13.98 17.37
C VAL A 481 -22.58 -13.03 16.19
N ARG A 482 -22.98 -11.77 16.41
CA ARG A 482 -22.89 -10.66 15.46
C ARG A 482 -22.43 -9.39 16.17
N ILE A 483 -21.85 -8.45 15.44
CA ILE A 483 -21.56 -7.12 16.01
C ILE A 483 -22.88 -6.35 16.26
N TRP A 484 -23.01 -5.69 17.41
CA TRP A 484 -24.19 -4.86 17.70
C TRP A 484 -24.09 -3.53 16.96
N HIS A 485 -25.20 -3.02 16.41
CA HIS A 485 -25.27 -1.73 15.72
C HIS A 485 -26.51 -0.95 16.19
N PRO A 486 -26.46 0.40 16.34
CA PRO A 486 -27.58 1.19 16.82
C PRO A 486 -28.75 1.30 15.83
N ILE A 487 -28.52 1.08 14.53
CA ILE A 487 -29.62 1.13 13.55
C ILE A 487 -30.66 0.04 13.86
N GLY A 488 -31.94 0.43 13.77
CA GLY A 488 -33.05 -0.47 14.09
C GLY A 488 -33.20 -0.77 15.59
N ARG A 489 -32.43 -0.12 16.46
CA ARG A 489 -32.57 -0.23 17.92
C ARG A 489 -33.38 0.93 18.50
N PRO A 490 -34.20 0.69 19.54
CA PRO A 490 -34.88 1.77 20.25
C PRO A 490 -33.86 2.76 20.84
N VAL A 491 -34.19 4.06 20.78
CA VAL A 491 -33.34 5.12 21.36
C VAL A 491 -33.00 4.85 22.85
N PRO A 492 -33.94 4.40 23.71
CA PRO A 492 -33.61 4.07 25.10
C PRO A 492 -32.56 2.97 25.25
N GLU A 493 -32.56 1.95 24.38
CA GLU A 493 -31.54 0.88 24.40
C GLU A 493 -30.17 1.45 24.05
N VAL A 494 -30.10 2.30 23.01
CA VAL A 494 -28.84 2.93 22.57
C VAL A 494 -28.28 3.84 23.66
N VAL A 495 -29.13 4.66 24.30
CA VAL A 495 -28.72 5.52 25.42
C VAL A 495 -28.26 4.68 26.61
N GLY A 496 -29.00 3.63 26.96
CA GLY A 496 -28.60 2.71 28.03
C GLY A 496 -27.21 2.11 27.79
N TRP A 497 -26.92 1.66 26.56
CA TRP A 497 -25.59 1.15 26.24
C TRP A 497 -24.47 2.20 26.34
N ARG A 498 -24.76 3.47 26.00
CA ARG A 498 -23.79 4.57 26.20
C ARG A 498 -23.49 4.75 27.69
N GLU A 499 -24.52 4.78 28.54
CA GLU A 499 -24.37 4.87 30.00
C GLU A 499 -23.66 3.65 30.58
N TRP A 500 -23.94 2.46 30.07
CA TRP A 500 -23.27 1.22 30.46
C TRP A 500 -21.76 1.29 30.19
N LEU A 501 -21.36 1.75 28.99
CA LEU A 501 -19.95 1.93 28.63
C LEU A 501 -19.25 2.95 29.53
N GLU A 502 -19.93 4.07 29.83
CA GLU A 502 -19.40 5.10 30.74
C GLU A 502 -19.21 4.57 32.16
N ARG A 503 -20.20 3.84 32.68
CA ARG A 503 -20.18 3.24 34.03
C ARG A 503 -19.07 2.20 34.20
N HIS A 504 -18.82 1.39 33.18
CA HIS A 504 -17.76 0.38 33.15
C HIS A 504 -16.41 0.92 32.65
N GLN A 505 -16.32 2.22 32.37
CA GLN A 505 -15.13 2.89 31.83
C GLN A 505 -14.55 2.20 30.58
N VAL A 506 -15.44 1.70 29.71
CA VAL A 506 -15.06 1.05 28.46
C VAL A 506 -14.89 2.09 27.35
N VAL A 507 -13.68 2.15 26.79
CA VAL A 507 -13.36 3.01 25.63
C VAL A 507 -13.47 2.19 24.36
N GLN A 508 -14.46 2.47 23.52
CA GLN A 508 -14.64 1.74 22.25
C GLN A 508 -13.55 2.10 21.23
N PRO A 509 -13.02 1.14 20.45
CA PRO A 509 -11.96 1.41 19.46
C PRO A 509 -12.46 2.25 18.26
N PHE A 510 -13.77 2.40 18.11
CA PHE A 510 -14.44 3.29 17.17
C PHE A 510 -15.86 3.57 17.69
N LYS A 511 -16.54 4.59 17.14
CA LYS A 511 -17.94 4.87 17.49
C LYS A 511 -18.84 3.68 17.12
N GLN A 512 -19.35 2.98 18.13
CA GLN A 512 -20.36 1.93 17.96
C GLN A 512 -21.67 2.31 18.66
N ALA A 513 -21.69 2.49 19.99
CA ALA A 513 -22.88 2.99 20.70
C ALA A 513 -23.14 4.47 20.43
N HIS A 514 -22.06 5.23 20.23
CA HIS A 514 -22.07 6.64 19.83
C HIS A 514 -22.05 6.82 18.31
N ARG A 515 -22.40 5.79 17.55
CA ARG A 515 -22.36 5.85 16.10
C ARG A 515 -23.54 6.64 15.55
N GLU A 516 -23.25 7.53 14.61
CA GLU A 516 -24.24 8.33 13.90
C GLU A 516 -25.16 7.42 13.07
N VAL A 517 -26.47 7.61 13.20
CA VAL A 517 -27.49 6.90 12.41
C VAL A 517 -28.16 7.90 11.47
N TYR A 518 -28.07 7.65 10.17
CA TYR A 518 -28.72 8.48 9.16
C TYR A 518 -29.96 7.77 8.63
N LEU A 519 -31.12 8.36 8.91
CA LEU A 519 -32.39 7.98 8.32
C LEU A 519 -32.66 8.83 7.08
N LEU A 520 -33.53 8.33 6.20
CA LEU A 520 -34.06 9.12 5.09
C LEU A 520 -34.84 10.30 5.65
N THR A 521 -34.59 11.47 5.09
CA THR A 521 -35.28 12.70 5.42
C THR A 521 -36.39 12.99 4.41
N PRO A 522 -37.40 13.80 4.73
CA PRO A 522 -38.42 14.23 3.77
C PRO A 522 -37.84 14.90 2.51
N ALA A 523 -36.69 15.57 2.63
CA ALA A 523 -36.00 16.15 1.49
C ALA A 523 -35.49 15.07 0.51
N GLU A 524 -35.00 13.94 1.03
CA GLU A 524 -34.52 12.81 0.23
C GLU A 524 -35.66 11.97 -0.32
N GLU A 525 -36.79 11.89 0.38
CA GLU A 525 -38.02 11.32 -0.16
C GLU A 525 -38.51 12.12 -1.37
N ASN A 526 -38.38 13.45 -1.34
CA ASN A 526 -38.76 14.33 -2.45
C ASN A 526 -37.78 14.26 -3.65
N THR A 527 -36.47 14.17 -3.41
CA THR A 527 -35.49 14.01 -4.51
C THR A 527 -35.48 12.60 -5.09
N GLY A 528 -35.90 11.60 -4.31
CA GLY A 528 -36.14 10.21 -4.71
C GLY A 528 -34.87 9.40 -4.95
N THR A 529 -33.95 9.87 -5.78
CA THR A 529 -32.81 9.07 -6.29
C THR A 529 -31.42 9.59 -5.90
N TYR A 530 -31.35 10.71 -5.17
CA TYR A 530 -30.10 11.30 -4.73
C TYR A 530 -30.26 12.09 -3.43
N SER A 531 -29.20 12.18 -2.64
CA SER A 531 -29.14 13.05 -1.45
C SER A 531 -28.26 14.27 -1.71
N ASN A 532 -28.78 15.46 -1.38
CA ASN A 532 -28.06 16.73 -1.39
C ASN A 532 -27.49 17.11 0.00
N ARG A 533 -27.61 16.22 0.99
CA ARG A 533 -27.26 16.53 2.39
C ARG A 533 -25.83 17.02 2.59
N PHE A 534 -24.93 16.62 1.69
CA PHE A 534 -23.51 16.96 1.70
C PHE A 534 -23.05 17.62 0.40
N ALA A 535 -23.96 18.23 -0.36
CA ALA A 535 -23.62 19.00 -1.55
C ALA A 535 -23.15 20.42 -1.17
N GLY A 536 -22.28 21.01 -2.00
CA GLY A 536 -21.81 22.40 -1.85
C GLY A 536 -20.69 22.63 -0.85
N HIS A 537 -19.98 21.59 -0.41
CA HIS A 537 -18.81 21.72 0.47
C HIS A 537 -17.51 21.87 -0.30
N ILE A 538 -16.60 22.70 0.21
CA ILE A 538 -15.27 22.91 -0.36
C ILE A 538 -14.23 22.07 0.39
N LEU A 539 -13.69 21.04 -0.26
CA LEU A 539 -12.77 20.06 0.35
C LEU A 539 -11.33 20.24 -0.13
N ARG A 540 -10.34 20.02 0.74
CA ARG A 540 -8.93 19.85 0.35
C ARG A 540 -8.75 18.51 -0.38
N GLN A 541 -8.48 18.55 -1.70
CA GLN A 541 -8.52 17.37 -2.57
C GLN A 541 -7.63 16.22 -2.08
N HIS A 542 -6.37 16.50 -1.75
CA HIS A 542 -5.42 15.43 -1.38
C HIS A 542 -5.76 14.78 -0.04
N GLN A 543 -6.32 15.54 0.91
CA GLN A 543 -6.79 15.02 2.19
C GLN A 543 -8.03 14.14 1.98
N TYR A 544 -8.98 14.61 1.18
CA TYR A 544 -10.16 13.86 0.76
C TYR A 544 -9.78 12.53 0.10
N HIS A 545 -8.92 12.57 -0.91
CA HIS A 545 -8.47 11.39 -1.65
C HIS A 545 -7.85 10.31 -0.73
N ALA A 546 -6.97 10.73 0.19
CA ALA A 546 -6.35 9.82 1.14
C ALA A 546 -7.38 9.22 2.12
N LEU A 547 -8.33 10.02 2.59
CA LEU A 547 -9.36 9.59 3.53
C LEU A 547 -10.38 8.65 2.88
N ALA A 548 -10.81 8.95 1.66
CA ALA A 548 -11.66 8.10 0.83
C ALA A 548 -11.02 6.71 0.64
N ALA A 549 -9.74 6.67 0.28
CA ALA A 549 -8.99 5.41 0.13
C ALA A 549 -8.95 4.59 1.44
N ILE A 550 -8.76 5.23 2.59
CA ILE A 550 -8.75 4.55 3.91
C ILE A 550 -10.12 3.95 4.25
N ARG A 551 -11.22 4.64 3.89
CA ARG A 551 -12.58 4.11 4.03
C ARG A 551 -12.95 3.10 2.93
N GLY A 552 -12.03 2.83 2.00
CA GLY A 552 -12.18 1.88 0.89
C GLY A 552 -13.09 2.39 -0.23
N TRP A 553 -13.15 3.71 -0.41
CA TRP A 553 -13.70 4.34 -1.61
C TRP A 553 -12.60 4.44 -2.66
N SER A 554 -12.96 4.24 -3.92
CA SER A 554 -12.08 4.45 -5.07
C SER A 554 -12.28 5.88 -5.59
N ASP A 555 -11.22 6.67 -5.53
CA ASP A 555 -11.21 8.05 -5.99
C ASP A 555 -10.07 8.30 -6.98
N ARG A 556 -10.23 9.31 -7.85
CA ARG A 556 -9.18 9.79 -8.77
C ARG A 556 -9.03 11.29 -8.58
N LEU A 557 -7.79 11.76 -8.43
CA LEU A 557 -7.54 13.21 -8.38
C LEU A 557 -8.10 13.88 -9.64
N ARG A 558 -8.90 14.93 -9.44
CA ARG A 558 -9.33 15.87 -10.47
C ARG A 558 -8.11 16.69 -10.89
N LEU A 559 -7.91 16.77 -12.20
CA LEU A 559 -6.81 17.52 -12.80
C LEU A 559 -7.38 18.69 -13.61
N MET A 560 -6.62 19.76 -13.66
CA MET A 560 -6.90 20.98 -14.41
C MET A 560 -6.30 20.89 -15.83
N VAL A 561 -6.47 19.72 -16.46
CA VAL A 561 -6.04 19.36 -17.82
C VAL A 561 -7.12 18.51 -18.46
N ASP A 562 -7.05 18.32 -19.78
CA ASP A 562 -7.97 17.44 -20.51
C ASP A 562 -7.90 16.00 -19.99
N ASP A 563 -8.91 15.59 -19.21
CA ASP A 563 -9.02 14.27 -18.58
C ASP A 563 -10.49 13.94 -18.29
N SER A 564 -10.76 12.66 -18.08
CA SER A 564 -12.07 12.15 -17.65
C SER A 564 -11.92 11.26 -16.44
N TYR A 565 -12.79 11.46 -15.47
CA TYR A 565 -12.71 10.77 -14.18
C TYR A 565 -14.05 10.20 -13.76
N PRO A 566 -14.06 9.04 -13.10
CA PRO A 566 -15.25 8.53 -12.46
C PRO A 566 -15.56 9.35 -11.20
N PRO A 567 -16.79 9.27 -10.68
CA PRO A 567 -17.10 9.78 -9.35
C PRO A 567 -16.30 9.00 -8.30
N THR A 568 -16.31 9.50 -7.08
CA THR A 568 -15.74 8.74 -5.97
C THR A 568 -16.70 7.62 -5.62
N VAL A 569 -16.23 6.37 -5.73
CA VAL A 569 -17.09 5.17 -5.76
C VAL A 569 -16.84 4.29 -4.55
N ARG A 570 -17.92 3.75 -3.96
CA ARG A 570 -17.87 2.64 -3.02
C ARG A 570 -18.64 1.45 -3.58
N GLU A 571 -17.90 0.40 -3.89
CA GLU A 571 -18.50 -0.89 -4.25
C GLU A 571 -18.97 -1.64 -3.00
N LEU A 572 -20.19 -2.18 -3.07
CA LEU A 572 -20.84 -2.94 -2.00
C LEU A 572 -21.38 -4.27 -2.59
N PRO A 573 -20.50 -5.16 -3.06
CA PRO A 573 -20.90 -6.36 -3.81
C PRO A 573 -21.77 -7.31 -2.98
N GLY A 574 -21.52 -7.41 -1.67
CA GLY A 574 -22.37 -8.21 -0.76
C GLY A 574 -23.81 -7.72 -0.65
N TRP A 575 -24.09 -6.49 -1.10
CA TRP A 575 -25.42 -5.90 -1.18
C TRP A 575 -25.92 -5.77 -2.63
N GLY A 576 -25.09 -6.10 -3.64
CA GLY A 576 -25.39 -5.86 -5.05
C GLY A 576 -25.48 -4.37 -5.42
N LEU A 577 -24.84 -3.50 -4.64
CA LEU A 577 -24.94 -2.04 -4.74
C LEU A 577 -23.60 -1.37 -5.05
N ARG A 578 -23.67 -0.17 -5.60
CA ARG A 578 -22.57 0.80 -5.71
C ARG A 578 -23.07 2.16 -5.23
N ALA A 579 -22.33 2.81 -4.34
CA ALA A 579 -22.57 4.20 -3.98
C ALA A 579 -21.59 5.12 -4.73
N GLU A 580 -22.08 6.27 -5.17
CA GLU A 580 -21.29 7.31 -5.82
C GLU A 580 -21.41 8.61 -5.03
N TYR A 581 -20.28 9.26 -4.79
CA TYR A 581 -20.22 10.63 -4.29
C TYR A 581 -19.59 11.51 -5.36
N TRP A 582 -20.38 12.48 -5.83
CA TRP A 582 -20.00 13.34 -6.94
C TRP A 582 -19.19 14.52 -6.43
N VAL A 583 -18.03 14.77 -7.05
CA VAL A 583 -17.10 15.85 -6.70
C VAL A 583 -16.42 16.41 -7.94
N GLU A 584 -16.30 17.74 -7.99
CA GLU A 584 -15.69 18.48 -9.11
C GLU A 584 -14.51 19.34 -8.63
N GLY A 585 -13.62 19.72 -9.55
CA GLY A 585 -12.53 20.67 -9.26
C GLY A 585 -13.07 22.04 -8.87
N ALA A 586 -12.49 22.66 -7.84
CA ALA A 586 -12.88 24.01 -7.41
C ALA A 586 -11.86 25.04 -7.90
N GLY A 587 -12.31 25.99 -8.74
CA GLY A 587 -11.50 27.07 -9.31
C GLY A 587 -11.19 26.88 -10.79
N ASP A 588 -10.62 27.91 -11.41
CA ASP A 588 -10.32 27.98 -12.85
C ASP A 588 -8.91 28.55 -13.16
N ASP A 589 -8.15 28.95 -12.14
CA ASP A 589 -6.81 29.52 -12.28
C ASP A 589 -5.71 28.49 -11.97
N TYR A 590 -4.93 28.11 -12.99
CA TYR A 590 -3.92 27.06 -12.88
C TYR A 590 -2.82 27.44 -11.87
N ALA A 591 -2.48 28.72 -11.76
CA ALA A 591 -1.40 29.17 -10.91
C ALA A 591 -1.75 29.11 -9.41
N SER A 592 -3.03 29.18 -9.06
CA SER A 592 -3.50 29.30 -7.68
C SER A 592 -4.44 28.19 -7.21
N ASP A 593 -5.06 27.46 -8.13
CA ASP A 593 -6.00 26.36 -7.86
C ASP A 593 -5.47 24.98 -8.19
N ALA A 594 -4.30 24.88 -8.82
CA ALA A 594 -3.66 23.61 -9.11
C ALA A 594 -2.28 23.48 -8.44
N THR A 595 -1.86 22.23 -8.23
CA THR A 595 -0.46 21.90 -7.93
C THR A 595 0.40 22.07 -9.18
N GLU A 596 1.72 22.06 -9.03
CA GLU A 596 2.65 22.04 -10.18
C GLU A 596 2.36 20.89 -11.16
N SER A 597 1.87 19.76 -10.65
CA SER A 597 1.47 18.59 -11.43
C SER A 597 0.08 18.70 -12.08
N GLY A 598 -0.61 19.85 -11.95
CA GLY A 598 -1.92 20.11 -12.54
C GLY A 598 -3.11 19.51 -11.79
N SER A 599 -2.94 19.00 -10.57
CA SER A 599 -4.07 18.53 -9.76
C SER A 599 -4.72 19.67 -9.00
N TYR A 600 -6.06 19.73 -8.95
CA TYR A 600 -6.75 20.74 -8.16
C TYR A 600 -6.32 20.72 -6.68
N LEU A 601 -6.22 21.89 -6.04
CA LEU A 601 -6.00 22.00 -4.61
C LEU A 601 -7.27 21.67 -3.83
N ARG A 602 -8.44 22.00 -4.39
CA ARG A 602 -9.74 21.92 -3.73
C ARG A 602 -10.81 21.29 -4.64
N LEU A 603 -11.84 20.72 -4.03
CA LEU A 603 -13.01 20.14 -4.69
C LEU A 603 -14.29 20.81 -4.19
N VAL A 604 -15.31 20.87 -5.04
CA VAL A 604 -16.70 21.13 -4.65
C VAL A 604 -17.44 19.80 -4.62
N THR A 605 -18.21 19.55 -3.55
CA THR A 605 -19.03 18.35 -3.42
C THR A 605 -20.42 18.54 -4.03
N ASP A 606 -21.01 17.45 -4.48
CA ASP A 606 -22.38 17.41 -5.00
C ASP A 606 -23.13 16.20 -4.42
N GLN A 607 -23.86 15.46 -5.24
CA GLN A 607 -24.84 14.47 -4.81
C GLN A 607 -24.22 13.15 -4.34
N VAL A 608 -24.92 12.50 -3.41
CA VAL A 608 -24.74 11.07 -3.09
C VAL A 608 -25.83 10.26 -3.78
N ARG A 609 -25.44 9.22 -4.54
CA ARG A 609 -26.34 8.38 -5.34
C ARG A 609 -26.03 6.90 -5.14
N PHE A 610 -27.03 6.05 -5.33
CA PHE A 610 -26.90 4.59 -5.25
C PHE A 610 -27.30 3.96 -6.57
N TYR A 611 -26.60 2.89 -6.94
CA TYR A 611 -26.77 2.18 -8.20
C TYR A 611 -26.74 0.68 -7.94
N SER A 612 -27.33 -0.11 -8.84
CA SER A 612 -27.02 -1.54 -8.90
C SER A 612 -25.52 -1.70 -9.23
N HIS A 613 -24.86 -2.71 -8.66
CA HIS A 613 -23.46 -2.99 -8.96
C HIS A 613 -23.21 -3.31 -10.45
N THR A 614 -24.24 -3.73 -11.19
CA THR A 614 -24.16 -3.97 -12.64
C THR A 614 -24.42 -2.74 -13.50
N ALA A 615 -24.83 -1.61 -12.90
CA ALA A 615 -25.11 -0.39 -13.63
C ALA A 615 -23.84 0.19 -14.26
N ALA A 616 -23.98 0.81 -15.44
CA ALA A 616 -22.88 1.49 -16.11
C ALA A 616 -22.26 2.56 -15.18
N GLN A 617 -20.93 2.69 -15.23
CA GLN A 617 -20.21 3.67 -14.43
C GLN A 617 -20.36 5.06 -15.05
N ASN A 618 -20.64 6.06 -14.22
CA ASN A 618 -20.67 7.45 -14.64
C ASN A 618 -19.25 8.04 -14.76
N TRP A 619 -19.12 9.06 -15.61
CA TRP A 619 -17.88 9.79 -15.83
C TRP A 619 -18.17 11.29 -15.94
N SER A 620 -17.23 12.11 -15.50
CA SER A 620 -17.24 13.56 -15.68
C SER A 620 -15.94 13.99 -16.35
N HIS A 621 -16.06 14.99 -17.22
CA HIS A 621 -14.94 15.59 -17.93
C HIS A 621 -14.33 16.72 -17.10
N ALA A 622 -13.02 16.95 -17.21
CA ALA A 622 -12.32 17.99 -16.46
C ALA A 622 -12.82 19.42 -16.72
N SER A 623 -13.47 19.65 -17.86
CA SER A 623 -14.12 20.93 -18.20
C SER A 623 -15.53 21.09 -17.60
N GLY A 624 -16.00 20.13 -16.80
CA GLY A 624 -17.34 20.13 -16.20
C GLY A 624 -18.42 19.51 -17.10
N GLY A 625 -19.68 19.77 -16.77
CA GLY A 625 -20.86 19.20 -17.43
C GLY A 625 -21.59 18.11 -16.65
N GLY A 626 -21.15 17.84 -15.41
CA GLY A 626 -21.73 16.81 -14.54
C GLY A 626 -21.33 15.38 -14.92
N TYR A 627 -21.92 14.42 -14.24
CA TYR A 627 -21.64 12.99 -14.42
C TYR A 627 -22.62 12.34 -15.39
N SER A 628 -22.13 11.55 -16.34
CA SER A 628 -22.96 10.85 -17.32
C SER A 628 -22.39 9.50 -17.74
N THR A 629 -23.25 8.69 -18.35
CA THR A 629 -22.85 7.50 -19.12
C THR A 629 -22.66 7.90 -20.59
N GLY A 630 -21.48 7.63 -21.14
CA GLY A 630 -21.18 7.90 -22.56
C GLY A 630 -20.66 9.32 -22.82
N SER A 631 -21.36 10.08 -23.68
CA SER A 631 -20.92 11.42 -24.11
C SER A 631 -21.02 12.44 -22.97
N TRP A 632 -19.94 13.15 -22.67
CA TRP A 632 -19.93 14.18 -21.62
C TRP A 632 -20.77 15.43 -21.95
N VAL A 633 -21.17 15.62 -23.22
CA VAL A 633 -21.96 16.79 -23.65
C VAL A 633 -23.47 16.53 -23.60
N THR A 634 -23.89 15.29 -23.89
CA THR A 634 -25.31 14.94 -24.09
C THR A 634 -25.74 13.71 -23.31
N GLY A 635 -24.81 13.03 -22.65
CA GLY A 635 -25.07 11.83 -21.87
C GLY A 635 -25.88 12.15 -20.63
N ARG A 636 -26.65 11.16 -20.18
CA ARG A 636 -27.35 11.22 -18.90
C ARG A 636 -26.64 10.32 -17.89
N PRO A 637 -26.74 10.62 -16.58
CA PRO A 637 -26.31 9.69 -15.55
C PRO A 637 -27.00 8.34 -15.75
N ALA A 638 -26.36 7.27 -15.29
CA ALA A 638 -27.01 5.97 -15.15
C ALA A 638 -28.27 6.10 -14.28
N ASP A 639 -29.20 5.15 -14.42
CA ASP A 639 -30.40 5.10 -13.60
C ASP A 639 -30.03 4.78 -12.15
N ALA A 640 -30.17 5.77 -11.28
CA ALA A 640 -29.97 5.62 -9.85
C ALA A 640 -31.16 4.91 -9.21
N LEU A 641 -30.87 4.13 -8.16
CA LEU A 641 -31.89 3.48 -7.36
C LEU A 641 -32.64 4.51 -6.50
N PRO A 642 -33.96 4.36 -6.32
CA PRO A 642 -34.70 5.09 -5.30
C PRO A 642 -34.08 4.88 -3.92
N LEU A 643 -33.92 5.95 -3.16
CA LEU A 643 -33.25 5.93 -1.85
C LEU A 643 -34.02 5.10 -0.81
N ASP A 644 -35.35 5.00 -0.96
CA ASP A 644 -36.22 4.15 -0.13
C ASP A 644 -36.03 2.64 -0.38
N GLN A 645 -35.40 2.26 -1.49
CA GLN A 645 -35.00 0.88 -1.80
C GLN A 645 -33.60 0.53 -1.29
N VAL A 646 -32.84 1.52 -0.80
CA VAL A 646 -31.51 1.28 -0.22
C VAL A 646 -31.69 0.77 1.21
N PRO A 647 -31.06 -0.37 1.59
CA PRO A 647 -31.14 -0.85 2.97
C PRO A 647 -30.70 0.23 3.97
N PRO A 648 -31.45 0.48 5.05
CA PRO A 648 -31.16 1.58 5.98
C PRO A 648 -29.74 1.54 6.55
N LEU A 649 -29.22 0.34 6.80
CA LEU A 649 -27.84 0.15 7.25
C LEU A 649 -26.87 0.66 6.19
N VAL A 650 -27.01 0.24 4.93
CA VAL A 650 -26.14 0.68 3.83
C VAL A 650 -26.19 2.19 3.65
N PHE A 651 -27.40 2.78 3.63
CA PHE A 651 -27.56 4.22 3.53
C PHE A 651 -26.85 4.93 4.69
N SER A 652 -27.07 4.50 5.92
CA SER A 652 -26.46 5.11 7.11
C SER A 652 -24.94 5.02 7.11
N GLU A 653 -24.37 3.87 6.73
CA GLU A 653 -22.92 3.67 6.64
C GLU A 653 -22.26 4.55 5.58
N VAL A 654 -22.88 4.63 4.39
CA VAL A 654 -22.39 5.46 3.29
C VAL A 654 -22.47 6.94 3.64
N MET A 655 -23.58 7.40 4.20
CA MET A 655 -23.73 8.81 4.60
C MET A 655 -22.77 9.18 5.72
N ARG A 656 -22.42 8.23 6.60
CA ARG A 656 -21.40 8.45 7.63
C ARG A 656 -20.00 8.62 7.05
N ASP A 657 -19.64 7.85 6.04
CA ASP A 657 -18.37 8.04 5.31
C ASP A 657 -18.33 9.42 4.66
N VAL A 658 -19.43 9.84 4.02
CA VAL A 658 -19.53 11.15 3.38
C VAL A 658 -19.45 12.31 4.40
N ASP A 659 -20.13 12.21 5.55
CA ASP A 659 -20.00 13.18 6.64
C ASP A 659 -18.55 13.26 7.15
N LEU A 660 -17.86 12.11 7.29
CA LEU A 660 -16.44 12.09 7.66
C LEU A 660 -15.58 12.83 6.62
N PHE A 661 -15.84 12.63 5.32
CA PHE A 661 -15.11 13.30 4.25
C PHE A 661 -15.25 14.82 4.32
N VAL A 662 -16.49 15.31 4.47
CA VAL A 662 -16.79 16.73 4.63
C VAL A 662 -16.19 17.26 5.93
N GLY A 663 -16.49 16.61 7.05
CA GLY A 663 -16.10 17.01 8.38
C GLY A 663 -14.58 17.04 8.63
N VAL A 664 -13.77 16.31 7.87
CA VAL A 664 -12.30 16.31 8.00
C VAL A 664 -11.61 17.13 6.91
N SER A 665 -12.15 17.12 5.69
CA SER A 665 -11.47 17.70 4.53
C SER A 665 -11.97 19.11 4.18
N SER A 666 -13.08 19.57 4.77
CA SER A 666 -13.63 20.92 4.52
C SER A 666 -12.63 22.01 4.92
N VAL A 667 -12.49 23.02 4.07
CA VAL A 667 -11.73 24.26 4.39
C VAL A 667 -12.39 25.03 5.53
N GLY A 668 -13.70 24.84 5.78
CA GLY A 668 -14.43 25.47 6.88
C GLY A 668 -13.97 25.03 8.28
N ASN A 669 -13.18 23.95 8.40
CA ASN A 669 -12.55 23.53 9.65
C ASN A 669 -11.13 24.09 9.82
N ASP A 670 -10.61 24.84 8.85
CA ASP A 670 -9.27 25.40 8.92
C ASP A 670 -9.30 26.75 9.65
N PRO A 671 -8.77 26.85 10.88
CA PRO A 671 -8.81 28.10 11.64
C PRO A 671 -8.01 29.23 10.97
N THR A 672 -7.09 28.90 10.06
CA THR A 672 -6.26 29.88 9.37
C THR A 672 -6.92 30.44 8.10
N TRP A 673 -8.12 29.97 7.75
CA TRP A 673 -8.81 30.31 6.50
C TRP A 673 -9.85 31.44 6.65
N SER A 674 -9.91 32.12 7.79
CA SER A 674 -10.93 33.14 8.08
C SER A 674 -10.90 34.34 7.12
N ASP A 675 -9.73 34.67 6.56
CA ASP A 675 -9.58 35.73 5.57
C ASP A 675 -9.77 35.24 4.12
N GLY A 676 -9.91 33.94 3.87
CA GLY A 676 -9.98 33.32 2.54
C GLY A 676 -8.63 33.23 1.81
N GLY A 677 -7.51 33.41 2.53
CA GLY A 677 -6.16 33.46 1.96
C GLY A 677 -5.90 34.74 1.12
N PRO A 678 -4.78 34.78 0.36
CA PRO A 678 -4.33 35.98 -0.35
C PRO A 678 -5.34 36.61 -1.33
N GLN A 679 -6.33 35.83 -1.75
CA GLN A 679 -7.35 36.22 -2.73
C GLN A 679 -8.78 36.28 -2.13
N GLY A 680 -8.94 36.09 -0.82
CA GLY A 680 -10.25 36.15 -0.17
C GLY A 680 -11.23 35.04 -0.55
N ARG A 681 -10.73 33.90 -1.05
CA ARG A 681 -11.54 32.81 -1.62
C ARG A 681 -12.29 32.01 -0.55
N PHE A 682 -13.55 31.69 -0.84
CA PHE A 682 -14.44 30.89 0.01
C PHE A 682 -14.66 31.46 1.42
N ARG A 683 -14.45 32.77 1.62
CA ARG A 683 -14.64 33.43 2.93
C ARG A 683 -16.07 33.26 3.45
N ASP A 684 -17.08 33.48 2.60
CA ASP A 684 -18.49 33.33 2.99
C ASP A 684 -18.84 31.88 3.34
N TYR A 685 -18.33 30.92 2.55
CA TYR A 685 -18.45 29.50 2.84
C TYR A 685 -17.81 29.16 4.19
N TRP A 686 -16.58 29.63 4.45
CA TRP A 686 -15.89 29.40 5.72
C TRP A 686 -16.69 29.92 6.91
N THR A 687 -17.22 31.14 6.84
CA THR A 687 -18.03 31.73 7.91
C THR A 687 -19.31 30.93 8.15
N SER A 688 -20.04 30.60 7.09
CA SER A 688 -21.29 29.84 7.17
C SER A 688 -21.08 28.44 7.76
N TYR A 689 -20.01 27.76 7.37
CA TYR A 689 -19.66 26.43 7.86
C TYR A 689 -19.14 26.48 9.31
N SER A 690 -18.30 27.47 9.63
CA SER A 690 -17.61 27.57 10.92
C SER A 690 -18.54 27.75 12.10
N PHE A 691 -19.69 28.40 11.89
CA PHE A 691 -20.64 28.77 12.96
C PHE A 691 -22.10 28.42 12.62
N GLY A 692 -22.32 27.64 11.56
CA GLY A 692 -23.62 27.20 11.08
C GLY A 692 -24.21 26.05 11.88
N GLU A 693 -25.19 25.35 11.31
CA GLU A 693 -25.86 24.23 11.99
C GLU A 693 -24.94 23.02 12.19
N LEU A 694 -25.22 22.22 13.23
CA LEU A 694 -24.43 21.05 13.57
C LEU A 694 -24.67 19.90 12.59
N SER A 695 -23.59 19.27 12.12
CA SER A 695 -23.68 17.97 11.45
C SER A 695 -24.04 16.87 12.46
N ALA A 696 -24.47 15.69 11.98
CA ALA A 696 -24.82 14.57 12.86
C ALA A 696 -23.66 14.11 13.76
N THR A 697 -22.42 14.16 13.24
CA THR A 697 -21.22 13.93 14.05
C THR A 697 -21.07 14.97 15.15
N ALA A 698 -21.34 16.25 14.85
CA ALA A 698 -21.24 17.33 15.83
C ALA A 698 -22.37 17.28 16.87
N GLU A 699 -23.57 16.86 16.49
CA GLU A 699 -24.68 16.57 17.41
C GLU A 699 -24.33 15.46 18.40
N THR A 700 -23.72 14.38 17.91
CA THR A 700 -23.21 13.30 18.77
C THR A 700 -22.18 13.81 19.78
N ARG A 701 -21.32 14.77 19.40
CA ARG A 701 -20.38 15.41 20.33
C ARG A 701 -21.12 16.28 21.36
N ARG A 702 -22.15 17.03 20.95
CA ARG A 702 -22.97 17.84 21.86
C ARG A 702 -23.61 16.97 22.93
N ASP A 703 -24.26 15.88 22.53
CA ASP A 703 -24.94 14.97 23.45
C ASP A 703 -23.94 14.30 24.41
N LEU A 704 -22.75 13.94 23.91
CA LEU A 704 -21.68 13.39 24.74
C LEU A 704 -21.16 14.41 25.75
N LEU A 705 -20.83 15.63 25.30
CA LEU A 705 -20.32 16.68 26.17
C LEU A 705 -21.36 17.07 27.23
N THR A 706 -22.65 17.10 26.89
CA THR A 706 -23.72 17.36 27.86
C THR A 706 -23.67 16.39 29.05
N ARG A 707 -23.35 15.10 28.81
CA ARG A 707 -23.19 14.09 29.87
C ARG A 707 -21.84 14.15 30.57
N LEU A 708 -20.75 14.39 29.82
CA LEU A 708 -19.39 14.33 30.35
C LEU A 708 -18.96 15.60 31.09
N LEU A 709 -19.39 16.78 30.64
CA LEU A 709 -18.92 18.07 31.15
C LEU A 709 -18.94 18.18 32.68
N PRO A 710 -20.01 17.78 33.40
CA PRO A 710 -20.03 17.86 34.86
C PRO A 710 -18.90 17.09 35.57
N ARG A 711 -18.29 16.10 34.89
CA ARG A 711 -17.21 15.27 35.41
C ARG A 711 -15.82 15.75 34.97
N LEU A 712 -15.74 16.72 34.07
CA LEU A 712 -14.48 17.26 33.54
C LEU A 712 -13.99 18.42 34.41
N ALA A 713 -12.68 18.66 34.42
CA ALA A 713 -12.07 19.75 35.18
C ALA A 713 -12.63 21.14 34.82
N VAL A 714 -13.05 21.34 33.56
CA VAL A 714 -13.68 22.57 33.08
C VAL A 714 -15.18 22.67 33.38
N GLY A 715 -15.80 21.62 33.94
CA GLY A 715 -17.26 21.49 34.06
C GLY A 715 -17.96 22.61 34.84
N GLN A 716 -17.28 23.20 35.84
CA GLN A 716 -17.84 24.33 36.60
C GLN A 716 -17.81 25.66 35.85
N ARG A 717 -16.98 25.75 34.79
CA ARG A 717 -16.77 26.95 33.99
C ARG A 717 -17.32 26.80 32.57
N ALA A 718 -17.98 25.70 32.24
CA ALA A 718 -18.49 25.48 30.90
C ALA A 718 -19.86 24.83 30.86
N HIS A 719 -20.66 25.21 29.89
CA HIS A 719 -21.98 24.64 29.61
C HIS A 719 -22.24 24.60 28.11
N ILE A 720 -23.21 23.79 27.69
CA ILE A 720 -23.66 23.72 26.31
C ILE A 720 -24.78 24.76 26.09
N ASP A 721 -24.63 25.58 25.06
CA ASP A 721 -25.66 26.52 24.59
C ASP A 721 -25.85 26.33 23.08
N GLY A 722 -26.93 25.64 22.71
CA GLY A 722 -27.24 25.27 21.33
C GLY A 722 -26.10 24.51 20.65
N ARG A 723 -25.44 25.18 19.69
CA ARG A 723 -24.33 24.65 18.88
C ARG A 723 -22.93 24.96 19.42
N PHE A 724 -22.86 25.59 20.60
CA PHE A 724 -21.61 26.03 21.21
C PHE A 724 -21.36 25.34 22.56
N LEU A 725 -20.10 25.05 22.84
CA LEU A 725 -19.58 24.91 24.20
C LEU A 725 -19.16 26.30 24.69
N VAL A 726 -19.88 26.85 25.65
CA VAL A 726 -19.58 28.14 26.27
C VAL A 726 -18.64 27.92 27.44
N VAL A 727 -17.51 28.63 27.46
CA VAL A 727 -16.47 28.53 28.48
C VAL A 727 -16.24 29.90 29.09
N GLN A 728 -16.39 30.01 30.41
CA GLN A 728 -16.12 31.21 31.19
C GLN A 728 -14.66 31.21 31.64
N GLY A 729 -13.84 32.05 31.00
CA GLY A 729 -12.48 32.35 31.45
C GLY A 729 -12.44 33.43 32.52
N GLY A 730 -11.22 33.82 32.92
CA GLY A 730 -10.96 34.95 33.79
C GLY A 730 -10.89 36.30 33.06
N LEU A 731 -10.59 36.32 31.75
CA LEU A 731 -10.52 37.52 30.91
C LEU A 731 -11.77 37.70 30.06
N ARG A 732 -12.22 36.65 29.34
CA ARG A 732 -13.42 36.69 28.48
C ARG A 732 -14.27 35.42 28.61
N THR A 733 -15.47 35.47 28.02
CA THR A 733 -16.30 34.29 27.77
C THR A 733 -16.12 33.85 26.33
N TYR A 734 -15.95 32.54 26.12
CA TYR A 734 -15.62 31.95 24.83
C TYR A 734 -16.70 30.98 24.38
N ARG A 735 -17.09 31.03 23.11
CA ARG A 735 -18.09 30.16 22.51
C ARG A 735 -17.41 29.30 21.45
N ILE A 736 -17.21 28.02 21.74
CA ILE A 736 -16.53 27.07 20.87
C ILE A 736 -17.57 26.29 20.07
N HIS A 737 -17.58 26.43 18.75
CA HIS A 737 -18.52 25.71 17.89
C HIS A 737 -18.24 24.20 17.89
N LEU A 738 -19.27 23.38 18.11
CA LEU A 738 -19.12 21.92 18.30
C LEU A 738 -18.83 21.14 17.01
N GLY A 739 -19.06 21.76 15.85
CA GLY A 739 -18.73 21.20 14.54
C GLY A 739 -17.31 21.47 14.08
N SER A 740 -16.88 22.73 14.18
CA SER A 740 -15.63 23.26 13.60
C SER A 740 -14.52 23.47 14.62
N GLY A 741 -14.86 23.56 15.92
CA GLY A 741 -13.94 23.97 16.97
C GLY A 741 -13.54 25.45 16.92
N ASN A 742 -14.14 26.26 16.04
CA ASN A 742 -13.86 27.70 15.93
C ASN A 742 -14.48 28.47 17.11
N ILE A 743 -13.84 29.58 17.50
CA ILE A 743 -14.09 30.25 18.78
C ILE A 743 -14.56 31.68 18.52
N LEU A 744 -15.64 32.08 19.19
CA LEU A 744 -16.08 33.47 19.30
C LEU A 744 -15.88 33.96 20.73
N MET A 745 -15.42 35.21 20.90
CA MET A 745 -15.25 35.86 22.19
C MET A 745 -16.42 36.81 22.45
N SER A 746 -17.13 36.61 23.55
CA SER A 746 -18.20 37.52 23.99
C SER A 746 -17.63 38.72 24.75
N PRO A 747 -18.27 39.91 24.70
CA PRO A 747 -19.63 40.17 24.20
C PRO A 747 -19.76 40.55 22.71
N ASN A 748 -18.66 40.78 22.00
CA ASN A 748 -18.68 41.29 20.61
C ASN A 748 -18.60 40.20 19.53
N ASP A 749 -18.59 38.92 19.92
CA ASP A 749 -18.44 37.75 19.06
C ASP A 749 -17.22 37.87 18.12
N GLU A 750 -16.10 38.40 18.64
CA GLU A 750 -14.82 38.48 17.93
C GLU A 750 -14.24 37.08 17.72
N TYR A 751 -13.76 36.78 16.50
CA TYR A 751 -13.13 35.50 16.21
C TYR A 751 -11.78 35.37 16.92
N LEU A 752 -11.56 34.24 17.60
CA LEU A 752 -10.27 33.88 18.21
C LEU A 752 -9.64 32.71 17.46
N CYS A 753 -8.52 32.96 16.78
CA CYS A 753 -7.77 31.93 16.06
C CYS A 753 -6.79 31.22 17.00
N ILE A 754 -7.08 29.95 17.32
CA ILE A 754 -6.16 29.05 18.02
C ILE A 754 -5.90 27.83 17.14
N VAL A 755 -4.64 27.71 16.69
CA VAL A 755 -4.14 26.56 15.94
C VAL A 755 -3.67 25.50 16.93
N PRO A 756 -4.27 24.29 16.94
CA PRO A 756 -3.84 23.23 17.85
C PRO A 756 -2.38 22.84 17.58
N ALA A 757 -1.56 22.76 18.63
CA ALA A 757 -0.22 22.17 18.52
C ALA A 757 -0.31 20.70 18.07
N ARG A 758 0.73 20.21 17.39
CA ARG A 758 0.86 18.78 17.06
C ARG A 758 0.86 17.98 18.38
N GLY A 759 -0.24 17.30 18.69
CA GLY A 759 -0.39 16.52 19.93
C GLY A 759 -1.59 16.85 20.82
N ALA A 760 -2.55 17.69 20.39
CA ALA A 760 -3.78 17.99 21.16
C ALA A 760 -4.56 16.74 21.65
N ALA A 761 -4.34 15.58 21.02
CA ALA A 761 -4.86 14.28 21.46
C ALA A 761 -4.36 13.84 22.86
N ASP A 762 -3.19 14.31 23.33
CA ASP A 762 -2.62 13.91 24.63
C ASP A 762 -3.36 14.51 25.83
N LEU A 763 -4.05 15.65 25.67
CA LEU A 763 -4.88 16.24 26.72
C LEU A 763 -6.20 15.47 26.92
N ALA A 764 -6.78 14.97 25.83
CA ALA A 764 -7.93 14.07 25.87
C ALA A 764 -7.61 12.74 26.56
N GLN A 765 -6.36 12.27 26.50
CA GLN A 765 -5.93 11.01 27.14
C GLN A 765 -5.93 11.06 28.68
N ARG A 766 -5.91 12.25 29.30
CA ARG A 766 -5.96 12.38 30.77
C ARG A 766 -7.37 12.22 31.34
N HIS A 767 -8.40 12.26 30.51
CA HIS A 767 -9.80 12.14 30.91
C HIS A 767 -10.48 11.03 30.11
N PHE A 768 -11.41 10.31 30.74
CA PHE A 768 -12.14 9.24 30.06
C PHE A 768 -12.99 9.80 28.90
N LEU A 769 -12.80 9.24 27.70
CA LEU A 769 -13.69 9.40 26.54
C LEU A 769 -14.22 8.03 26.14
N PRO A 770 -15.52 7.88 25.81
CA PRO A 770 -16.12 6.56 25.59
C PRO A 770 -15.71 5.90 24.26
N PHE A 771 -14.97 6.59 23.39
CA PHE A 771 -14.46 6.02 22.14
C PHE A 771 -13.21 6.75 21.63
N GLU A 772 -12.49 6.08 20.74
CA GLU A 772 -11.33 6.61 20.03
C GLU A 772 -11.71 7.26 18.69
N GLY A 773 -10.82 8.09 18.14
CA GLY A 773 -10.88 8.54 16.74
C GLY A 773 -11.60 9.86 16.46
N ASP A 774 -12.24 10.53 17.43
CA ASP A 774 -12.83 11.87 17.24
C ASP A 774 -11.83 12.99 17.59
N GLY A 775 -10.99 13.33 16.60
CA GLY A 775 -9.97 14.36 16.77
C GLY A 775 -10.56 15.76 17.03
N MET A 776 -11.76 16.06 16.52
CA MET A 776 -12.39 17.37 16.73
C MET A 776 -12.87 17.52 18.18
N LEU A 777 -13.44 16.47 18.77
CA LEU A 777 -13.78 16.46 20.19
C LEU A 777 -12.55 16.74 21.07
N ALA A 778 -11.42 16.11 20.76
CA ALA A 778 -10.17 16.37 21.47
C ALA A 778 -9.70 17.82 21.33
N VAL A 779 -9.82 18.41 20.13
CA VAL A 779 -9.52 19.84 19.89
C VAL A 779 -10.44 20.76 20.69
N ILE A 780 -11.75 20.50 20.69
CA ILE A 780 -12.73 21.27 21.46
C ILE A 780 -12.42 21.23 22.96
N LEU A 781 -12.15 20.04 23.51
CA LEU A 781 -11.80 19.89 24.92
C LEU A 781 -10.47 20.56 25.27
N SER A 782 -9.46 20.43 24.41
CA SER A 782 -8.17 21.11 24.60
C SER A 782 -8.33 22.63 24.62
N LYS A 783 -9.14 23.19 23.71
CA LYS A 783 -9.45 24.62 23.67
C LYS A 783 -10.21 25.05 24.92
N ALA A 784 -11.22 24.28 25.34
CA ALA A 784 -11.99 24.58 26.53
C ALA A 784 -11.13 24.62 27.80
N MET A 785 -10.23 23.64 27.99
CA MET A 785 -9.33 23.60 29.14
C MET A 785 -8.32 24.76 29.15
N LEU A 786 -7.80 25.12 27.97
CA LEU A 786 -6.90 26.27 27.82
C LEU A 786 -7.62 27.57 28.18
N LEU A 787 -8.80 27.80 27.59
CA LEU A 787 -9.56 29.05 27.72
C LEU A 787 -10.22 29.23 29.09
N ALA A 788 -10.49 28.14 29.81
CA ALA A 788 -10.95 28.21 31.18
C ALA A 788 -9.91 28.83 32.13
N ASN A 789 -8.62 28.80 31.76
CA ASN A 789 -7.51 29.41 32.49
C ASN A 789 -6.80 30.46 31.61
N ASP A 790 -7.57 31.29 30.91
CA ASP A 790 -7.06 32.29 29.96
C ASP A 790 -6.05 33.30 30.54
N THR A 791 -6.08 33.55 31.85
CA THR A 791 -5.10 34.38 32.57
C THR A 791 -3.69 33.79 32.60
N ASP A 792 -3.57 32.47 32.44
CA ASP A 792 -2.31 31.74 32.52
C ASP A 792 -1.69 31.49 31.13
N ILE A 793 -2.37 31.95 30.06
CA ILE A 793 -1.89 31.80 28.69
C ILE A 793 -0.72 32.77 28.47
N THR A 794 0.43 32.22 28.08
CA THR A 794 1.66 33.01 27.82
C THR A 794 1.99 33.15 26.34
N ASP A 795 1.27 32.46 25.45
CA ASP A 795 1.51 32.51 24.01
C ASP A 795 1.08 33.87 23.43
N PRO A 796 2.02 34.71 22.93
CA PRO A 796 1.71 36.03 22.41
C PRO A 796 0.81 36.01 21.18
N THR A 797 0.76 34.89 20.44
CA THR A 797 -0.16 34.75 19.30
C THR A 797 -1.62 34.66 19.75
N ILE A 798 -1.88 34.23 20.98
CA ILE A 798 -3.22 34.12 21.56
C ILE A 798 -3.55 35.34 22.43
N THR A 799 -2.64 35.78 23.30
CA THR A 799 -2.91 36.85 24.25
C THR A 799 -3.19 38.20 23.58
N HIS A 800 -2.50 38.52 22.47
CA HIS A 800 -2.80 39.71 21.66
C HIS A 800 -4.18 39.68 21.00
N GLN A 801 -4.78 38.50 20.80
CA GLN A 801 -6.15 38.41 20.24
C GLN A 801 -7.20 38.58 21.34
N ILE A 802 -6.95 38.09 22.56
CA ILE A 802 -7.90 38.17 23.69
C ILE A 802 -7.98 39.61 24.25
N ASN A 803 -6.84 40.28 24.33
CA ASN A 803 -6.70 41.68 24.73
C ASN A 803 -5.95 42.46 23.64
N PRO A 804 -6.62 42.81 22.53
CA PRO A 804 -6.02 43.53 21.41
C PRO A 804 -5.59 44.97 21.75
#